data_AF-A0A841K0E8-F1
#
_entry.id   AF-A0A841K0E8-F1
#
_cell.length_a   1.000
_cell.length_b   1.000
_cell.length_c   1.000
_cell.angle_alpha   90.00
_cell.angle_beta   90.00
_cell.angle_gamma   90.00
#
_symmetry.space_group_name_H-M   'P 1'
#
loop_
_entity.id
_entity.type
_entity.pdbx_description
1 polymer ?
#
loop_
_entity_poly.entity_id
_entity_poly.type
_entity_poly.pdbx_seq_one_letter_code
_entity_poly.pdbx_strand_id
1 'polypeptide(L)'
;MGDADRIRAYLYRTLKNLFISKTRRNGRDAVSNLEISDFDSVQIALSAVDGSKLLLVRSQLTKICEYACTRRMTHKAGSVLILRFFFGYYPSEIAQLLRADRAAVDKLTHIARQEAKAYVTRPGVLHFLNQGEREQRSESKGLSGREKRMETSRPQKENLPDDPAELKAELRERILSRAEGVCLSKEEISIRYDDESERPLSTTELAHLVSCRTCLDTANEILGIPSLDMHFSSDEGEHDDNDPPSTGSITERRRPRLRRKERETFEHRPTQLQVAVNGQVLGTTVVNGEFNEFQLNNLDSVGRPEFVEVFSEQGIPLLYLDLLEEDLDGASLQRAYVELSDGRNLTAEMTWSGGAPVVNVSYQDLPAEEAAGEVFTTDNPTLPEVEFHAIGRIQRDRTKLPTWRRFLSWLAHRNWSMSFPVALATGAVLLGFGILLHYSHTRKTAAPVSATTLLDDSLDRENAAIPSDGAMHRTFAFEVRSGQGQIVESGTVDSLRGRAPSRRALQFHDRAGKLVAGHWVNQDGKATDYSAKHRVHSPTKSPKDTVDAAWIHLPEADDFEALTATAAKLTAHQEASGYEISYVNTATSEQPTVIAADLTLTSDTRRPVKERFTIQDHHQTREYRFEELTYELLPASPQLERDFTPTVEPEDLTARVPRDSANGRSDAHLTLEVLLLLNNLGPEVERVVNVERMPDGGTSVNGVFETRAQKEAVESVFAPLRFNHEFRVDLHSGDESAAPGPPHKEPVVESLHAISIEDQRIPLDSDLRTSLSSSGVPDSDLNGRIRDIANDSLRYCSLLHREAWSIHQIVATDFTTGELTSMQPDERMLWLTLLGKHIRAFSQELSSLDSSLAPLFKDQSARSPASELPTDPAIQTVADLRVATQTLNLNSEQLDRLLTVDLTLSPSSLPANHNPDLIEQLLADLRVQESRLDSTIERLQAFRQAGRTE
;
A
#
# COMPACT_ATOMS: atom_id res chain seq x y z
N MET A 1 14.04 51.48 -27.00
CA MET A 1 12.58 51.27 -26.93
C MET A 1 12.04 52.07 -25.76
N GLY A 2 10.89 52.73 -25.90
CA GLY A 2 10.23 53.33 -24.74
C GLY A 2 9.78 52.24 -23.77
N ASP A 3 9.67 52.55 -22.47
CA ASP A 3 9.25 51.59 -21.44
C ASP A 3 7.87 50.97 -21.76
N ALA A 4 6.98 51.76 -22.36
CA ALA A 4 5.68 51.30 -22.85
C ALA A 4 5.76 50.29 -24.01
N ASP A 5 6.79 50.35 -24.86
CA ASP A 5 6.99 49.40 -25.95
C ASP A 5 7.59 48.09 -25.43
N ARG A 6 8.46 48.17 -24.41
CA ARG A 6 9.03 47.01 -23.71
C ARG A 6 7.93 46.23 -22.97
N ILE A 7 7.06 46.94 -22.23
CA ILE A 7 5.90 46.33 -21.55
C ILE A 7 4.94 45.69 -22.57
N ARG A 8 4.67 46.36 -23.70
CA ARG A 8 3.81 45.78 -24.76
C ARG A 8 4.42 44.53 -25.38
N ALA A 9 5.73 44.53 -25.65
CA ALA A 9 6.43 43.37 -26.19
C ALA A 9 6.41 42.19 -25.20
N TYR A 10 6.66 42.47 -23.91
CA TYR A 10 6.54 41.48 -22.84
C TYR A 10 5.14 40.89 -22.76
N LEU A 11 4.10 41.72 -22.61
CA LEU A 11 2.70 41.25 -22.53
C LEU A 11 2.28 40.45 -23.76
N TYR A 12 2.67 40.88 -24.96
CA TYR A 12 2.39 40.13 -26.18
C TYR A 12 3.06 38.75 -26.16
N ARG A 13 4.33 38.68 -25.73
CA ARG A 13 5.07 37.42 -25.61
C ARG A 13 4.47 36.50 -24.54
N THR A 14 4.15 37.02 -23.36
CA THR A 14 3.48 36.25 -22.30
C THR A 14 2.13 35.72 -22.77
N LEU A 15 1.33 36.53 -23.46
CA LEU A 15 0.04 36.09 -24.02
C LEU A 15 0.21 35.02 -25.11
N LYS A 16 1.20 35.17 -26.00
CA LYS A 16 1.58 34.15 -26.99
C LYS A 16 1.96 32.84 -26.30
N ASN A 17 2.83 32.90 -25.30
CA ASN A 17 3.32 31.73 -24.57
C ASN A 17 2.19 31.04 -23.81
N LEU A 18 1.31 31.81 -23.16
CA LEU A 18 0.12 31.29 -22.48
C LEU A 18 -0.87 30.63 -23.46
N PHE A 19 -1.06 31.20 -24.66
CA PHE A 19 -1.86 30.59 -25.71
C PHE A 19 -1.26 29.25 -26.17
N ILE A 20 0.05 29.21 -26.44
CA ILE A 20 0.76 27.99 -26.83
C ILE A 20 0.65 26.92 -25.74
N SER A 21 0.87 27.31 -24.48
CA SER A 21 0.74 26.43 -23.31
C SER A 21 -0.67 25.82 -23.24
N LYS A 22 -1.71 26.65 -23.31
CA LYS A 22 -3.10 26.20 -23.26
C LYS A 22 -3.47 25.26 -24.42
N THR A 23 -3.06 25.58 -25.64
CA THR A 23 -3.39 24.74 -26.81
C THR A 23 -2.69 23.39 -26.77
N ARG A 24 -1.44 23.32 -26.28
CA ARG A 24 -0.66 22.07 -26.23
C ARG A 24 -1.04 21.16 -25.06
N ARG A 25 -1.58 21.73 -23.99
CA ARG A 25 -2.03 21.00 -22.79
C ARG A 25 -3.46 20.48 -22.86
N ASN A 26 -4.33 21.11 -23.67
CA ASN A 26 -5.71 20.63 -23.89
C ASN A 26 -5.74 19.12 -24.22
N GLY A 27 -6.24 18.31 -23.26
CA GLY A 27 -6.39 16.86 -23.38
C GLY A 27 -5.20 16.00 -22.95
N ARG A 28 -4.14 16.58 -22.36
CA ARG A 28 -2.94 15.87 -21.85
C ARG A 28 -2.57 16.23 -20.40
N ASP A 29 -3.45 16.92 -19.68
CA ASP A 29 -3.20 17.40 -18.32
C ASP A 29 -3.35 16.30 -17.28
N ALA A 30 -2.46 16.25 -16.28
CA ALA A 30 -2.55 15.33 -15.13
C ALA A 30 -3.83 15.54 -14.29
N VAL A 31 -4.48 16.69 -14.47
CA VAL A 31 -5.79 17.02 -13.88
C VAL A 31 -6.86 15.99 -14.28
N SER A 32 -6.68 15.25 -15.38
CA SER A 32 -7.61 14.19 -15.80
C SER A 32 -7.72 13.03 -14.80
N ASN A 33 -6.72 12.83 -13.95
CA ASN A 33 -6.65 11.73 -12.99
C ASN A 33 -7.14 12.11 -11.59
N LEU A 34 -7.42 13.40 -11.34
CA LEU A 34 -7.92 13.88 -10.06
C LEU A 34 -9.44 13.72 -9.96
N GLU A 35 -9.89 13.30 -8.79
CA GLU A 35 -11.30 13.35 -8.44
C GLU A 35 -11.69 14.75 -7.96
N ILE A 36 -13.00 15.02 -7.94
CA ILE A 36 -13.52 16.34 -7.56
C ILE A 36 -13.16 16.72 -6.12
N SER A 37 -13.01 15.73 -5.24
CA SER A 37 -12.57 15.90 -3.86
C SER A 37 -11.10 16.30 -3.73
N ASP A 38 -10.26 16.01 -4.74
CA ASP A 38 -8.82 16.22 -4.65
C ASP A 38 -8.45 17.70 -4.87
N PHE A 39 -9.37 18.48 -5.44
CA PHE A 39 -9.19 19.91 -5.64
C PHE A 39 -9.25 20.71 -4.34
N ASP A 40 -8.54 21.82 -4.34
CA ASP A 40 -8.48 22.80 -3.25
C ASP A 40 -9.78 23.57 -3.05
N SER A 41 -10.54 23.79 -4.12
CA SER A 41 -11.83 24.47 -4.05
C SER A 41 -12.79 23.98 -5.13
N VAL A 42 -14.09 24.12 -4.86
CA VAL A 42 -15.14 23.88 -5.87
C VAL A 42 -14.94 24.76 -7.11
N GLN A 43 -14.32 25.93 -6.95
CA GLN A 43 -13.99 26.85 -8.03
C GLN A 43 -12.96 26.24 -8.99
N ILE A 44 -11.86 25.68 -8.46
CA ILE A 44 -10.83 25.02 -9.27
C ILE A 44 -11.42 23.78 -9.93
N ALA A 45 -12.13 22.94 -9.16
CA ALA A 45 -12.75 21.73 -9.68
C ALA A 45 -13.69 22.03 -10.87
N LEU A 46 -14.62 22.97 -10.74
CA LEU A 46 -15.55 23.31 -11.82
C LEU A 46 -14.86 23.97 -13.02
N SER A 47 -13.73 24.65 -12.82
CA SER A 47 -12.95 25.22 -13.93
C SER A 47 -12.10 24.17 -14.68
N ALA A 48 -11.78 23.06 -14.02
CA ALA A 48 -10.98 21.97 -14.56
C ALA A 48 -11.81 20.94 -15.34
N VAL A 49 -13.10 20.80 -15.03
CA VAL A 49 -13.95 19.77 -15.68
C VAL A 49 -14.55 20.26 -17.01
N ASP A 50 -14.52 19.38 -18.01
CA ASP A 50 -15.19 19.58 -19.30
C ASP A 50 -16.72 19.64 -19.15
N GLY A 51 -17.37 20.50 -19.95
CA GLY A 51 -18.81 20.73 -19.93
C GLY A 51 -19.65 19.45 -20.09
N SER A 52 -19.11 18.45 -20.79
CA SER A 52 -19.72 17.14 -21.01
C SER A 52 -19.91 16.30 -19.72
N LYS A 53 -19.10 16.55 -18.68
CA LYS A 53 -19.11 15.79 -17.41
C LYS A 53 -19.84 16.53 -16.27
N LEU A 54 -20.40 17.71 -16.53
CA LEU A 54 -21.02 18.56 -15.49
C LEU A 54 -22.17 17.88 -14.72
N LEU A 55 -22.93 16.98 -15.35
CA LEU A 55 -24.00 16.23 -14.66
C LEU A 55 -23.44 15.29 -13.58
N LEU A 56 -22.38 14.54 -13.90
CA LEU A 56 -21.72 13.65 -12.94
C LEU A 56 -21.09 14.47 -11.80
N VAL A 57 -20.41 15.56 -12.15
CA VAL A 57 -19.80 16.50 -11.20
C VAL A 57 -20.81 17.04 -10.20
N ARG A 58 -22.00 17.45 -10.66
CA ARG A 58 -23.07 17.96 -9.79
C ARG A 58 -23.53 16.94 -8.77
N SER A 59 -23.71 15.69 -9.19
CA SER A 59 -24.08 14.60 -8.28
C SER A 59 -23.00 14.34 -7.22
N GLN A 60 -21.72 14.38 -7.61
CA GLN A 60 -20.60 14.17 -6.70
C GLN A 60 -20.46 15.33 -5.70
N LEU A 61 -20.52 16.59 -6.16
CA LEU A 61 -20.47 17.77 -5.30
C LEU A 61 -21.58 17.78 -4.24
N THR A 62 -22.76 17.28 -4.60
CA THR A 62 -23.88 17.15 -3.65
C THR A 62 -23.57 16.13 -2.57
N LYS A 63 -23.04 14.96 -2.94
CA LYS A 63 -22.60 13.93 -1.98
C LYS A 63 -21.47 14.42 -1.08
N ILE A 64 -20.48 15.13 -1.61
CA ILE A 64 -19.40 15.75 -0.82
C ILE A 64 -19.98 16.75 0.19
N CYS A 65 -20.96 17.56 -0.24
CA CYS A 65 -21.64 18.52 0.63
C CYS A 65 -22.41 17.83 1.77
N GLU A 66 -23.10 16.73 1.48
CA GLU A 66 -23.83 15.94 2.47
C GLU A 66 -22.90 15.27 3.48
N TYR A 67 -21.82 14.67 2.98
CA TYR A 67 -20.75 14.13 3.81
C TYR A 67 -20.18 15.20 4.75
N ALA A 68 -19.77 16.36 4.21
CA ALA A 68 -19.16 17.43 5.00
C ALA A 68 -20.12 17.95 6.09
N CYS A 69 -21.40 18.12 5.76
CA CYS A 69 -22.43 18.51 6.72
C CYS A 69 -22.65 17.48 7.83
N THR A 70 -22.44 16.20 7.56
CA THR A 70 -22.60 15.11 8.54
C THR A 70 -21.34 14.95 9.38
N ARG A 71 -20.18 14.94 8.73
CA ARG A 71 -18.88 14.70 9.34
C ARG A 71 -18.46 15.81 10.30
N ARG A 72 -18.77 17.08 9.99
CA ARG A 72 -18.38 18.24 10.83
C ARG A 72 -18.77 18.08 12.31
N MET A 73 -19.89 17.39 12.60
CA MET A 73 -20.38 17.19 13.96
C MET A 73 -19.57 16.15 14.76
N THR A 74 -18.87 15.26 14.07
CA THR A 74 -18.12 14.15 14.68
C THR A 74 -16.61 14.35 14.62
N HIS A 75 -16.10 15.14 13.67
CA HIS A 75 -14.68 15.41 13.53
C HIS A 75 -14.37 16.76 12.87
N LYS A 76 -13.30 17.43 13.31
CA LYS A 76 -12.87 18.75 12.82
C LYS A 76 -12.54 18.75 11.32
N ALA A 77 -12.14 17.61 10.75
CA ALA A 77 -11.87 17.46 9.31
C ALA A 77 -13.08 17.83 8.43
N GLY A 78 -14.31 17.52 8.87
CA GLY A 78 -15.52 17.92 8.15
C GLY A 78 -15.69 19.45 8.10
N SER A 79 -15.33 20.14 9.18
CA SER A 79 -15.36 21.61 9.25
C SER A 79 -14.25 22.25 8.39
N VAL A 80 -13.05 21.66 8.38
CA VAL A 80 -11.94 22.09 7.52
C VAL A 80 -12.31 21.93 6.04
N LEU A 81 -12.96 20.83 5.66
CA LEU A 81 -13.44 20.64 4.28
C LEU A 81 -14.45 21.71 3.85
N ILE A 82 -15.38 22.09 4.74
CA ILE A 82 -16.33 23.17 4.47
C ILE A 82 -15.60 24.49 4.20
N LEU A 83 -14.68 24.87 5.09
CA LEU A 83 -13.92 26.11 4.99
C LEU A 83 -13.05 26.13 3.72
N ARG A 84 -12.26 25.07 3.48
CA ARG A 84 -11.31 25.00 2.37
C ARG A 84 -12.01 24.83 1.02
N PHE A 85 -12.84 23.80 0.88
CA PHE A 85 -13.35 23.36 -0.41
C PHE A 85 -14.57 24.18 -0.87
N PHE A 86 -15.56 24.38 0.00
CA PHE A 86 -16.82 25.06 -0.35
C PHE A 86 -16.73 26.58 -0.20
N PHE A 87 -16.09 27.06 0.86
CA PHE A 87 -16.01 28.50 1.14
C PHE A 87 -14.74 29.15 0.57
N GLY A 88 -13.68 28.39 0.32
CA GLY A 88 -12.46 28.91 -0.29
C GLY A 88 -11.65 29.78 0.65
N TYR A 89 -11.60 29.43 1.93
CA TYR A 89 -10.63 29.95 2.89
C TYR A 89 -9.25 29.37 2.60
N TYR A 90 -8.21 30.16 2.81
CA TYR A 90 -6.82 29.70 2.68
C TYR A 90 -6.38 28.91 3.92
N PRO A 91 -5.44 27.96 3.81
CA PRO A 91 -4.97 27.18 4.96
C PRO A 91 -4.48 28.04 6.13
N SER A 92 -3.84 29.18 5.84
CA SER A 92 -3.40 30.18 6.84
C SER A 92 -4.56 30.85 7.59
N GLU A 93 -5.71 31.04 6.94
CA GLU A 93 -6.93 31.58 7.56
C GLU A 93 -7.65 30.51 8.38
N ILE A 94 -7.67 29.27 7.88
CA ILE A 94 -8.23 28.12 8.61
C ILE A 94 -7.42 27.84 9.88
N ALA A 95 -6.09 27.95 9.82
CA ALA A 95 -5.20 27.81 10.96
C ALA A 95 -5.56 28.81 12.08
N GLN A 96 -5.79 30.08 11.71
CA GLN A 96 -6.26 31.11 12.66
C GLN A 96 -7.65 30.78 13.23
N LEU A 97 -8.60 30.35 12.40
CA LEU A 97 -9.95 29.99 12.85
C LEU A 97 -9.94 28.78 13.80
N LEU A 98 -9.06 27.81 13.58
CA LEU A 98 -8.94 26.62 14.43
C LEU A 98 -8.04 26.83 15.64
N ARG A 99 -7.29 27.95 15.69
CA ARG A 99 -6.15 28.17 16.59
C ARG A 99 -5.19 26.98 16.54
N ALA A 100 -4.80 26.63 15.32
CA ALA A 100 -3.91 25.51 15.02
C ALA A 100 -2.77 26.00 14.13
N ASP A 101 -1.72 25.20 14.03
CA ASP A 101 -0.72 25.38 13.00
C ASP A 101 -1.27 24.99 11.62
N ARG A 102 -0.57 25.41 10.57
CA ARG A 102 -0.93 25.03 9.20
C ARG A 102 -0.78 23.52 8.98
N ALA A 103 0.20 22.88 9.61
CA ALA A 103 0.43 21.45 9.45
C ALA A 103 -0.78 20.62 9.90
N ALA A 104 -1.42 20.98 11.01
CA ALA A 104 -2.67 20.37 11.45
C ALA A 104 -3.80 20.61 10.44
N VAL A 105 -3.90 21.80 9.85
CA VAL A 105 -4.89 22.09 8.80
C VAL A 105 -4.66 21.24 7.56
N ASP A 106 -3.41 21.07 7.12
CA ASP A 106 -3.06 20.22 5.99
C ASP A 106 -3.42 18.75 6.26
N LYS A 107 -3.09 18.25 7.46
CA LYS A 107 -3.47 16.89 7.91
C LYS A 107 -4.99 16.70 7.94
N LEU A 108 -5.73 17.64 8.51
CA LEU A 108 -7.20 17.60 8.55
C LEU A 108 -7.82 17.68 7.15
N THR A 109 -7.23 18.47 6.25
CA THR A 109 -7.65 18.55 4.85
C THR A 109 -7.43 17.22 4.13
N HIS A 110 -6.27 16.59 4.34
CA HIS A 110 -5.96 15.28 3.76
C HIS A 110 -6.95 14.20 4.22
N ILE A 111 -7.19 14.08 5.53
CA ILE A 111 -8.18 13.17 6.11
C ILE A 111 -9.56 13.42 5.51
N ALA A 112 -10.00 14.68 5.45
CA ALA A 112 -11.32 15.01 4.94
C ALA A 112 -11.51 14.63 3.47
N ARG A 113 -10.47 14.76 2.64
CA ARG A 113 -10.48 14.39 1.23
C ARG A 113 -10.59 12.89 1.03
N GLN A 114 -9.79 12.11 1.76
CA GLN A 114 -9.84 10.65 1.70
C GLN A 114 -11.22 10.13 2.10
N GLU A 115 -11.77 10.63 3.21
CA GLU A 115 -13.11 10.26 3.69
C GLU A 115 -14.21 10.69 2.69
N ALA A 116 -14.13 11.91 2.12
CA ALA A 116 -15.08 12.39 1.12
C ALA A 116 -15.07 11.52 -0.16
N LYS A 117 -13.88 11.15 -0.63
CA LYS A 117 -13.68 10.28 -1.79
C LYS A 117 -14.34 8.91 -1.58
N ALA A 118 -14.09 8.31 -0.41
CA ALA A 118 -14.75 7.06 -0.02
C ALA A 118 -16.29 7.20 0.00
N TYR A 119 -16.81 8.29 0.56
CA TYR A 119 -18.25 8.55 0.64
C TYR A 119 -18.92 8.72 -0.73
N VAL A 120 -18.29 9.44 -1.66
CA VAL A 120 -18.85 9.74 -2.98
C VAL A 120 -18.88 8.50 -3.88
N THR A 121 -17.77 7.76 -3.88
CA THR A 121 -17.59 6.56 -4.70
C THR A 121 -18.43 5.39 -4.19
N ARG A 122 -18.63 5.29 -2.87
CA ARG A 122 -19.40 4.22 -2.22
C ARG A 122 -20.31 4.76 -1.10
N PRO A 123 -21.52 5.28 -1.43
CA PRO A 123 -22.45 5.77 -0.42
C PRO A 123 -22.88 4.62 0.50
N GLY A 124 -22.44 4.67 1.76
CA GLY A 124 -22.69 3.63 2.79
C GLY A 124 -21.43 3.10 3.51
N VAL A 125 -20.22 3.40 3.01
CA VAL A 125 -18.95 2.96 3.64
C VAL A 125 -18.66 3.66 4.97
N LEU A 126 -19.14 4.89 5.15
CA LEU A 126 -18.98 5.65 6.40
C LEU A 126 -20.32 5.73 7.14
N HIS A 127 -20.41 5.04 8.28
CA HIS A 127 -21.51 5.18 9.22
C HIS A 127 -21.19 6.22 10.28
N PHE A 128 -21.93 7.32 10.28
CA PHE A 128 -21.79 8.36 11.30
C PHE A 128 -22.77 8.10 12.44
N LEU A 129 -22.31 8.17 13.68
CA LEU A 129 -23.01 7.81 14.92
C LEU A 129 -24.39 8.49 15.16
N ASN A 130 -24.85 9.39 14.29
CA ASN A 130 -26.14 10.09 14.40
C ASN A 130 -27.04 9.97 13.15
N GLN A 131 -26.70 9.14 12.16
CA GLN A 131 -27.54 8.96 10.96
C GLN A 131 -28.84 8.20 11.27
N GLY A 132 -28.76 7.12 12.08
CA GLY A 132 -29.91 6.31 12.45
C GLY A 132 -31.00 7.08 13.21
N GLU A 133 -30.64 8.05 14.06
CA GLU A 133 -31.61 8.88 14.78
C GLU A 133 -32.30 9.92 13.88
N ARG A 134 -31.63 10.36 12.80
CA ARG A 134 -32.15 11.40 11.87
C ARG A 134 -33.07 10.84 10.80
N GLU A 135 -32.76 9.66 10.27
CA GLU A 135 -33.63 8.96 9.31
C GLU A 135 -34.93 8.51 10.01
N GLN A 136 -34.82 7.98 11.23
CA GLN A 136 -36.01 7.61 12.03
C GLN A 136 -36.86 8.82 12.45
N ARG A 137 -36.28 10.00 12.71
CA ARG A 137 -37.05 11.24 12.99
C ARG A 137 -37.73 11.83 11.76
N SER A 138 -37.20 11.56 10.56
CA SER A 138 -37.75 12.04 9.30
C SER A 138 -38.89 11.14 8.81
N GLU A 139 -38.80 9.82 9.05
CA GLU A 139 -39.86 8.86 8.74
C GLU A 139 -41.00 8.84 9.77
N SER A 140 -40.72 9.08 11.06
CA SER A 140 -41.75 9.12 12.12
C SER A 140 -42.62 10.39 12.14
N LYS A 141 -42.35 11.38 11.29
CA LYS A 141 -43.17 12.61 11.15
C LYS A 141 -44.28 12.52 10.10
N GLY A 142 -44.52 11.33 9.57
CA GLY A 142 -45.58 11.06 8.61
C GLY A 142 -46.78 10.33 9.21
N LEU A 143 -47.39 10.78 10.32
CA LEU A 143 -48.77 10.44 10.73
C LEU A 143 -49.14 11.11 12.08
N SER A 144 -49.58 12.38 12.05
CA SER A 144 -50.73 12.85 12.85
C SER A 144 -51.12 14.27 12.44
N GLY A 145 -52.41 14.51 12.36
CA GLY A 145 -52.99 15.71 11.80
C GLY A 145 -52.93 16.93 12.71
N ARG A 146 -53.01 18.08 12.02
CA ARG A 146 -53.65 19.32 12.49
C ARG A 146 -52.97 20.05 13.65
N GLU A 147 -51.87 20.74 13.33
CA GLU A 147 -51.58 22.10 13.82
C GLU A 147 -50.40 22.70 13.04
N LYS A 148 -50.70 23.28 11.86
CA LYS A 148 -49.74 24.09 11.10
C LYS A 148 -49.73 25.50 11.69
N ARG A 149 -48.80 25.77 12.61
CA ARG A 149 -48.37 27.13 12.94
C ARG A 149 -46.90 27.29 12.57
N MET A 150 -46.71 27.78 11.34
CA MET A 150 -45.70 28.76 10.94
C MET A 150 -44.29 28.59 11.54
N GLU A 151 -43.52 27.66 10.97
CA GLU A 151 -42.06 27.72 10.96
C GLU A 151 -41.62 27.70 9.49
N THR A 152 -40.94 28.76 9.08
CA THR A 152 -40.55 29.08 7.71
C THR A 152 -39.36 28.24 7.28
N SER A 153 -39.57 26.97 6.92
CA SER A 153 -38.60 26.20 6.15
C SER A 153 -38.87 26.38 4.66
N ARG A 154 -37.94 27.05 3.97
CA ARG A 154 -37.90 27.16 2.50
C ARG A 154 -37.92 25.75 1.89
N PRO A 155 -38.65 25.53 0.78
CA PRO A 155 -38.62 24.25 0.08
C PRO A 155 -37.21 23.99 -0.45
N GLN A 156 -36.62 22.87 -0.03
CA GLN A 156 -35.36 22.36 -0.55
C GLN A 156 -35.54 22.13 -2.06
N LYS A 157 -34.83 22.87 -2.92
CA LYS A 157 -34.92 22.68 -4.37
C LYS A 157 -34.40 21.27 -4.70
N GLU A 158 -35.31 20.39 -5.12
CA GLU A 158 -34.97 19.02 -5.54
C GLU A 158 -34.02 19.00 -6.75
N ASN A 159 -34.03 20.05 -7.57
CA ASN A 159 -33.14 20.20 -8.72
C ASN A 159 -32.04 21.23 -8.43
N LEU A 160 -30.78 20.79 -8.45
CA LEU A 160 -29.62 21.69 -8.41
C LEU A 160 -29.58 22.56 -9.68
N PRO A 161 -29.04 23.79 -9.64
CA PRO A 161 -28.85 24.61 -10.84
C PRO A 161 -27.88 23.99 -11.86
N ASP A 162 -28.09 24.25 -13.15
CA ASP A 162 -27.17 23.86 -14.23
C ASP A 162 -25.98 24.83 -14.34
N ASP A 163 -26.21 26.11 -14.03
CA ASP A 163 -25.17 27.13 -14.04
C ASP A 163 -24.16 26.89 -12.89
N PRO A 164 -22.83 26.84 -13.17
CA PRO A 164 -21.81 26.61 -12.16
C PRO A 164 -21.79 27.65 -11.02
N ALA A 165 -22.13 28.92 -11.28
CA ALA A 165 -22.13 29.95 -10.25
C ALA A 165 -23.36 29.80 -9.33
N GLU A 166 -24.54 29.53 -9.90
CA GLU A 166 -25.74 29.21 -9.14
C GLU A 166 -25.58 27.92 -8.32
N LEU A 167 -24.93 26.89 -8.88
CA LEU A 167 -24.63 25.63 -8.19
C LEU A 167 -23.75 25.86 -6.94
N LYS A 168 -22.67 26.63 -7.08
CA LYS A 168 -21.80 26.99 -5.95
C LYS A 168 -22.59 27.71 -4.85
N ALA A 169 -23.43 28.68 -5.24
CA ALA A 169 -24.25 29.44 -4.31
C ALA A 169 -25.25 28.54 -3.56
N GLU A 170 -25.92 27.62 -4.27
CA GLU A 170 -26.85 26.66 -3.68
C GLU A 170 -26.16 25.71 -2.68
N LEU A 171 -24.98 25.17 -3.01
CA LEU A 171 -24.23 24.29 -2.10
C LEU A 171 -23.78 25.03 -0.83
N ARG A 172 -23.33 26.27 -0.97
CA ARG A 172 -22.97 27.13 0.18
C ARG A 172 -24.17 27.41 1.07
N GLU A 173 -25.31 27.76 0.47
CA GLU A 173 -26.55 28.00 1.21
C GLU A 173 -27.04 26.74 1.93
N ARG A 174 -26.92 25.55 1.32
CA ARG A 174 -27.25 24.27 1.97
C ARG A 174 -26.42 24.05 3.24
N ILE A 175 -25.13 24.37 3.22
CA ILE A 175 -24.27 24.26 4.41
C ILE A 175 -24.73 25.23 5.49
N LEU A 176 -24.92 26.51 5.13
CA LEU A 176 -25.31 27.59 6.05
C LEU A 176 -26.72 27.40 6.63
N SER A 177 -27.62 26.72 5.91
CA SER A 177 -28.98 26.40 6.38
C SER A 177 -29.04 25.26 7.39
N ARG A 178 -27.94 24.51 7.56
CA ARG A 178 -27.84 23.36 8.48
C ARG A 178 -27.10 23.70 9.77
N ALA A 179 -27.08 24.95 10.22
CA ALA A 179 -26.50 25.28 11.53
C ALA A 179 -27.25 24.54 12.65
N GLU A 180 -26.50 23.89 13.54
CA GLU A 180 -27.03 23.18 14.72
C GLU A 180 -26.42 23.78 15.99
N GLY A 181 -27.20 23.90 17.06
CA GLY A 181 -26.76 24.52 18.32
C GLY A 181 -27.13 26.01 18.45
N VAL A 182 -26.79 26.59 19.61
CA VAL A 182 -27.07 28.00 19.92
C VAL A 182 -25.93 28.87 19.40
N CYS A 183 -26.26 30.03 18.80
CA CYS A 183 -25.26 30.99 18.36
C CYS A 183 -24.46 31.53 19.55
N LEU A 184 -23.15 31.59 19.38
CA LEU A 184 -22.25 32.23 20.33
C LEU A 184 -22.38 33.76 20.20
N SER A 185 -22.39 34.45 21.33
CA SER A 185 -22.32 35.91 21.39
C SER A 185 -20.95 36.41 20.92
N LYS A 186 -20.87 37.68 20.50
CA LYS A 186 -19.61 38.30 20.06
C LYS A 186 -18.57 38.28 21.18
N GLU A 187 -19.02 38.46 22.43
CA GLU A 187 -18.18 38.40 23.63
C GLU A 187 -17.63 36.97 23.85
N GLU A 188 -18.45 35.94 23.70
CA GLU A 188 -18.00 34.54 23.81
C GLU A 188 -16.99 34.17 22.73
N ILE A 189 -17.21 34.57 21.47
CA ILE A 189 -16.27 34.33 20.37
C ILE A 189 -14.95 35.08 20.64
N SER A 190 -15.02 36.33 21.10
CA SER A 190 -13.83 37.12 21.44
C SER A 190 -13.01 36.45 22.54
N ILE A 191 -13.65 35.88 23.57
CA ILE A 191 -12.95 35.16 24.64
C ILE A 191 -12.23 33.92 24.11
N ARG A 192 -12.79 33.21 23.11
CA ARG A 192 -12.15 32.01 22.54
C ARG A 192 -10.90 32.32 21.72
N TYR A 193 -10.85 33.49 21.10
CA TYR A 193 -9.74 33.95 20.27
C TYR A 193 -8.81 34.93 20.99
N ASP A 194 -8.98 35.12 22.31
CA ASP A 194 -8.03 35.85 23.13
C ASP A 194 -6.77 35.00 23.35
N ASP A 195 -5.60 35.64 23.30
CA ASP A 195 -4.29 34.96 23.39
C ASP A 195 -4.11 34.24 24.75
N GLU A 196 -4.85 34.66 25.79
CA GLU A 196 -4.82 34.04 27.13
C GLU A 196 -5.78 32.83 27.29
N SER A 197 -6.61 32.52 26.29
CA SER A 197 -7.56 31.40 26.38
C SER A 197 -6.88 30.07 26.04
N GLU A 198 -6.70 29.18 27.03
CA GLU A 198 -6.16 27.82 26.84
C GLU A 198 -7.15 26.81 26.25
N ARG A 199 -8.41 27.20 26.00
CA ARG A 199 -9.47 26.26 25.55
C ARG A 199 -9.66 26.29 24.04
N PRO A 200 -9.25 25.25 23.29
CA PRO A 200 -9.53 25.16 21.87
C PRO A 200 -11.03 24.99 21.62
N LEU A 201 -11.50 25.40 20.43
CA LEU A 201 -12.87 25.15 20.00
C LEU A 201 -13.16 23.65 19.98
N SER A 202 -14.23 23.23 20.65
CA SER A 202 -14.71 21.86 20.57
C SER A 202 -15.22 21.54 19.16
N THR A 203 -15.29 20.26 18.82
CA THR A 203 -15.77 19.82 17.50
C THR A 203 -17.18 20.33 17.20
N THR A 204 -18.06 20.36 18.19
CA THR A 204 -19.45 20.84 18.04
C THR A 204 -19.52 22.36 17.88
N GLU A 205 -18.71 23.12 18.62
CA GLU A 205 -18.62 24.57 18.46
C GLU A 205 -18.04 24.95 17.11
N LEU A 206 -17.00 24.26 16.65
CA LEU A 206 -16.44 24.47 15.32
C LEU A 206 -17.46 24.10 14.23
N ALA A 207 -18.19 23.00 14.39
CA ALA A 207 -19.26 22.60 13.46
C ALA A 207 -20.37 23.67 13.36
N HIS A 208 -20.75 24.29 14.48
CA HIS A 208 -21.67 25.41 14.50
C HIS A 208 -21.07 26.63 13.81
N LEU A 209 -19.83 27.00 14.16
CA LEU A 209 -19.13 28.16 13.61
C LEU A 209 -19.10 28.12 12.08
N VAL A 210 -18.65 27.02 11.48
CA VAL A 210 -18.56 26.89 10.01
C VAL A 210 -19.90 26.74 9.30
N SER A 211 -20.98 26.52 10.05
CA SER A 211 -22.34 26.40 9.50
C SER A 211 -23.20 27.63 9.76
N CYS A 212 -22.76 28.55 10.61
CA CYS A 212 -23.52 29.75 11.00
C CYS A 212 -22.85 31.00 10.43
N ARG A 213 -23.52 31.64 9.46
CA ARG A 213 -23.01 32.83 8.77
C ARG A 213 -22.62 33.94 9.76
N THR A 214 -23.48 34.24 10.72
CA THR A 214 -23.24 35.31 11.70
C THR A 214 -22.07 35.00 12.61
N CYS A 215 -21.94 33.76 13.10
CA CYS A 215 -20.82 33.38 13.96
C CYS A 215 -19.49 33.40 13.19
N LEU A 216 -19.47 32.87 11.96
CA LEU A 216 -18.27 32.86 11.12
C LEU A 216 -17.81 34.27 10.74
N ASP A 217 -18.74 35.14 10.30
CA ASP A 217 -18.40 36.53 9.99
C ASP A 217 -17.92 37.31 11.22
N THR A 218 -18.46 37.02 12.41
CA THR A 218 -17.99 37.62 13.66
C THR A 218 -16.57 37.15 14.01
N ALA A 219 -16.28 35.86 13.86
CA ALA A 219 -14.93 35.33 14.06
C ALA A 219 -13.93 35.92 13.04
N ASN A 220 -14.34 36.06 11.79
CA ASN A 220 -13.53 36.71 10.76
C ASN A 220 -13.22 38.17 11.11
N GLU A 221 -14.21 38.92 11.59
CA GLU A 221 -14.03 40.31 12.04
C GLU A 221 -12.99 40.39 13.18
N ILE A 222 -13.06 39.48 14.14
CA ILE A 222 -12.14 39.42 15.29
C ILE A 222 -10.72 39.06 14.84
N LEU A 223 -10.56 38.11 13.92
CA LEU A 223 -9.27 37.62 13.44
C LEU A 223 -8.67 38.45 12.29
N GLY A 224 -9.40 39.45 11.77
CA GLY A 224 -8.97 40.23 10.61
C GLY A 224 -8.99 39.46 9.29
N ILE A 225 -9.73 38.34 9.23
CA ILE A 225 -9.94 37.54 8.02
C ILE A 225 -11.03 38.21 7.17
N PRO A 226 -10.96 38.17 5.82
CA PRO A 226 -12.02 38.73 4.99
C PRO A 226 -13.40 38.13 5.29
N SER A 227 -14.45 38.95 5.19
CA SER A 227 -15.83 38.50 5.39
C SER A 227 -16.21 37.38 4.41
N LEU A 228 -17.17 36.54 4.78
CA LEU A 228 -17.62 35.42 3.95
C LEU A 228 -18.10 35.86 2.56
N ASP A 229 -18.72 37.05 2.44
CA ASP A 229 -19.13 37.60 1.14
C ASP A 229 -17.96 37.90 0.20
N MET A 230 -16.81 38.33 0.73
CA MET A 230 -15.60 38.50 -0.09
C MET A 230 -15.07 37.15 -0.57
N HIS A 231 -15.19 36.11 0.25
CA HIS A 231 -14.89 34.74 -0.17
C HIS A 231 -15.91 34.21 -1.20
N PHE A 232 -17.17 34.63 -1.14
CA PHE A 232 -18.22 34.19 -2.07
C PHE A 232 -18.29 34.97 -3.38
N SER A 233 -17.75 36.19 -3.41
CA SER A 233 -17.66 37.04 -4.60
C SER A 233 -16.72 36.45 -5.66
N SER A 234 -17.16 35.38 -6.29
CA SER A 234 -16.67 34.88 -7.57
C SER A 234 -17.50 35.57 -8.65
N ASP A 235 -17.09 36.76 -9.10
CA ASP A 235 -17.65 37.43 -10.28
C ASP A 235 -17.30 36.61 -11.54
N GLU A 236 -18.01 35.50 -11.73
CA GLU A 236 -18.03 34.70 -12.97
C GLU A 236 -19.27 35.01 -13.82
N GLY A 237 -20.19 35.84 -13.32
CA GLY A 237 -21.33 36.34 -14.07
C GLY A 237 -21.01 37.63 -14.83
N GLU A 238 -20.30 37.54 -15.95
CA GLU A 238 -20.38 38.54 -17.01
C GLU A 238 -20.68 37.82 -18.33
N HIS A 239 -21.98 37.65 -18.60
CA HIS A 239 -22.49 37.47 -19.94
C HIS A 239 -23.62 38.49 -20.18
N ASP A 240 -23.26 39.62 -20.78
CA ASP A 240 -24.10 40.28 -21.77
C ASP A 240 -23.19 41.04 -22.74
N ASP A 241 -22.91 40.41 -23.89
CA ASP A 241 -22.04 40.92 -24.97
C ASP A 241 -22.72 42.05 -25.79
N ASN A 242 -23.66 42.81 -25.23
CA ASN A 242 -24.45 43.80 -25.98
C ASN A 242 -24.25 45.28 -25.63
N ASP A 243 -23.47 45.63 -24.60
CA ASP A 243 -23.14 47.03 -24.31
C ASP A 243 -21.62 47.31 -24.43
N PRO A 244 -21.21 48.42 -25.09
CA PRO A 244 -19.81 48.77 -25.19
C PRO A 244 -19.25 49.09 -23.79
N PRO A 245 -18.13 48.46 -23.39
CA PRO A 245 -17.65 48.54 -22.02
C PRO A 245 -17.14 49.94 -21.67
N SER A 246 -17.71 50.52 -20.61
CA SER A 246 -17.20 51.76 -20.00
C SER A 246 -15.84 51.48 -19.33
N THR A 247 -14.81 52.18 -19.80
CA THR A 247 -13.38 51.85 -19.63
C THR A 247 -12.85 51.96 -18.20
N GLY A 248 -13.65 52.49 -17.25
CA GLY A 248 -13.26 52.67 -15.85
C GLY A 248 -13.71 51.55 -14.88
N SER A 249 -14.79 50.83 -15.17
CA SER A 249 -15.41 49.88 -14.22
C SER A 249 -14.75 48.48 -14.25
N ILE A 250 -14.15 48.09 -15.38
CA ILE A 250 -13.61 46.74 -15.60
C ILE A 250 -12.28 46.54 -14.87
N THR A 251 -11.46 47.58 -14.79
CA THR A 251 -10.14 47.54 -14.14
C THR A 251 -10.23 47.45 -12.63
N GLU A 252 -11.22 48.10 -12.01
CA GLU A 252 -11.43 48.06 -10.55
C GLU A 252 -11.93 46.69 -10.08
N ARG A 253 -12.81 46.02 -10.83
CA ARG A 253 -13.33 44.68 -10.48
C ARG A 253 -12.35 43.53 -10.76
N ARG A 254 -11.46 43.67 -11.74
CA ARG A 254 -10.48 42.61 -12.10
C ARG A 254 -9.30 42.49 -11.14
N ARG A 255 -8.90 43.60 -10.49
CA ARG A 255 -7.74 43.60 -9.57
C ARG A 255 -7.93 42.69 -8.35
N PRO A 256 -9.06 42.73 -7.61
CA PRO A 256 -9.32 41.80 -6.51
C PRO A 256 -9.27 40.34 -6.94
N ARG A 257 -9.80 40.01 -8.13
CA ARG A 257 -9.77 38.65 -8.69
C ARG A 257 -8.34 38.16 -8.94
N LEU A 258 -7.48 39.02 -9.49
CA LEU A 258 -6.08 38.67 -9.72
C LEU A 258 -5.31 38.47 -8.41
N ARG A 259 -5.51 39.36 -7.42
CA ARG A 259 -4.91 39.20 -6.08
C ARG A 259 -5.36 37.93 -5.37
N ARG A 260 -6.63 37.54 -5.56
CA ARG A 260 -7.16 36.30 -5.01
C ARG A 260 -6.51 35.06 -5.63
N LYS A 261 -6.32 35.07 -6.95
CA LYS A 261 -5.62 33.99 -7.66
C LYS A 261 -4.15 33.93 -7.27
N GLU A 262 -3.49 35.07 -7.17
CA GLU A 262 -2.12 35.18 -6.67
C GLU A 262 -2.00 34.58 -5.27
N ARG A 263 -2.90 34.94 -4.36
CA ARG A 263 -2.94 34.36 -3.01
C ARG A 263 -3.26 32.87 -3.01
N GLU A 264 -4.16 32.41 -3.88
CA GLU A 264 -4.46 30.98 -4.03
C GLU A 264 -3.24 30.19 -4.51
N THR A 265 -2.49 30.71 -5.49
CA THR A 265 -1.22 30.13 -5.93
C THR A 265 -0.17 30.16 -4.82
N PHE A 266 -0.04 31.27 -4.09
CA PHE A 266 0.91 31.42 -2.99
C PHE A 266 0.66 30.42 -1.86
N GLU A 267 -0.61 30.18 -1.53
CA GLU A 267 -1.02 29.28 -0.45
C GLU A 267 -1.10 27.80 -0.88
N HIS A 268 -1.03 27.51 -2.18
CA HIS A 268 -1.17 26.13 -2.67
C HIS A 268 0.07 25.29 -2.34
N ARG A 269 -0.16 24.07 -1.86
CA ARG A 269 0.90 23.09 -1.53
C ARG A 269 0.81 21.89 -2.48
N PRO A 270 1.71 21.81 -3.48
CA PRO A 270 1.67 20.73 -4.47
C PRO A 270 2.11 19.41 -3.85
N THR A 271 1.41 18.33 -4.19
CA THR A 271 1.88 16.96 -3.93
C THR A 271 2.69 16.41 -5.11
N GLN A 272 2.52 17.01 -6.28
CA GLN A 272 3.23 16.67 -7.49
C GLN A 272 3.58 17.93 -8.28
N LEU A 273 4.78 17.98 -8.85
CA LEU A 273 5.22 19.03 -9.74
C LEU A 273 5.30 18.50 -11.18
N GLN A 274 4.76 19.28 -12.12
CA GLN A 274 4.85 19.02 -13.55
C GLN A 274 5.66 20.12 -14.21
N VAL A 275 6.70 19.73 -14.94
CA VAL A 275 7.59 20.65 -15.63
C VAL A 275 7.27 20.60 -17.12
N ALA A 276 6.84 21.74 -17.65
CA ALA A 276 6.53 21.91 -19.06
C ALA A 276 7.51 22.87 -19.73
N VAL A 277 7.97 22.51 -20.93
CA VAL A 277 8.82 23.37 -21.76
C VAL A 277 8.06 23.66 -23.05
N ASN A 278 7.91 24.94 -23.38
CA ASN A 278 7.09 25.39 -24.50
C ASN A 278 5.66 24.81 -24.49
N GLY A 279 5.07 24.62 -23.31
CA GLY A 279 3.74 24.05 -23.13
C GLY A 279 3.63 22.53 -23.30
N GLN A 280 4.75 21.80 -23.48
CA GLN A 280 4.78 20.34 -23.47
C GLN A 280 5.30 19.84 -22.13
N VAL A 281 4.52 19.03 -21.41
CA VAL A 281 4.96 18.38 -20.16
C VAL A 281 6.04 17.35 -20.49
N LEU A 282 7.22 17.50 -19.89
CA LEU A 282 8.38 16.63 -20.14
C LEU A 282 8.77 15.80 -18.92
N GLY A 283 8.34 16.20 -17.73
CA GLY A 283 8.59 15.45 -16.52
C GLY A 283 7.58 15.79 -15.44
N THR A 284 7.35 14.79 -14.60
CA THR A 284 6.48 14.90 -13.44
C THR A 284 7.18 14.25 -12.26
N THR A 285 7.18 14.91 -11.10
CA THR A 285 7.82 14.41 -9.88
C THR A 285 6.86 14.54 -8.70
N VAL A 286 6.83 13.54 -7.83
CA VAL A 286 6.11 13.62 -6.55
C VAL A 286 6.98 14.38 -5.55
N VAL A 287 6.34 15.15 -4.67
CA VAL A 287 6.99 15.88 -3.57
C VAL A 287 7.02 14.96 -2.36
N ASN A 288 8.18 14.36 -2.06
CA ASN A 288 8.32 13.29 -1.05
C ASN A 288 9.18 13.69 0.16
N GLY A 289 9.61 14.94 0.26
CA GLY A 289 10.44 15.43 1.35
C GLY A 289 10.62 16.95 1.33
N GLU A 290 11.38 17.46 2.30
CA GLU A 290 11.64 18.91 2.50
C GLU A 290 12.38 19.56 1.33
N PHE A 291 13.17 18.78 0.57
CA PHE A 291 13.87 19.26 -0.61
C PHE A 291 13.73 18.26 -1.75
N ASN A 292 13.28 18.74 -2.90
CA ASN A 292 13.09 17.93 -4.10
C ASN A 292 13.84 18.61 -5.24
N GLU A 293 14.79 17.90 -5.84
CA GLU A 293 15.51 18.36 -7.03
C GLU A 293 15.24 17.40 -8.20
N PHE A 294 14.94 17.96 -9.36
CA PHE A 294 14.64 17.21 -10.57
C PHE A 294 15.28 17.85 -11.79
N GLN A 295 15.92 17.03 -12.63
CA GLN A 295 16.66 17.47 -13.81
C GLN A 295 16.10 16.85 -15.10
N LEU A 296 15.86 17.69 -16.10
CA LEU A 296 15.39 17.29 -17.43
C LEU A 296 16.51 17.42 -18.46
N ASN A 297 17.04 16.26 -18.88
CA ASN A 297 18.22 16.19 -19.76
C ASN A 297 17.89 15.94 -21.25
N ASN A 298 16.67 15.51 -21.59
CA ASN A 298 16.30 15.11 -22.96
C ASN A 298 15.33 16.11 -23.62
N LEU A 299 15.78 17.36 -23.78
CA LEU A 299 14.99 18.45 -24.36
C LEU A 299 15.01 18.49 -25.90
N ASP A 300 15.72 17.57 -26.55
CA ASP A 300 15.88 17.51 -28.01
C ASP A 300 14.54 17.38 -28.75
N SER A 301 13.54 16.77 -28.10
CA SER A 301 12.18 16.58 -28.63
C SER A 301 11.36 17.88 -28.74
N VAL A 302 11.72 18.93 -28.01
CA VAL A 302 10.97 20.21 -27.95
C VAL A 302 11.57 21.29 -28.86
N GLY A 303 12.71 21.02 -29.48
CA GLY A 303 13.43 21.98 -30.32
C GLY A 303 14.10 23.08 -29.48
N ARG A 304 13.90 24.35 -29.84
CA ARG A 304 14.45 25.49 -29.08
C ARG A 304 13.55 25.84 -27.90
N PRO A 305 14.02 25.77 -26.64
CA PRO A 305 13.25 26.17 -25.47
C PRO A 305 13.07 27.70 -25.45
N GLU A 306 11.82 28.18 -25.42
CA GLU A 306 11.45 29.60 -25.31
C GLU A 306 10.99 29.95 -23.88
N PHE A 307 10.31 29.04 -23.20
CA PHE A 307 9.85 29.23 -21.81
C PHE A 307 9.69 27.90 -21.07
N VAL A 308 9.77 27.97 -19.74
CA VAL A 308 9.56 26.86 -18.81
C VAL A 308 8.42 27.24 -17.86
N GLU A 309 7.52 26.28 -17.61
CA GLU A 309 6.43 26.38 -16.66
C GLU A 309 6.48 25.22 -15.68
N VAL A 310 6.20 25.50 -14.40
CA VAL A 310 6.04 24.47 -13.37
C VAL A 310 4.62 24.56 -12.83
N PHE A 311 3.92 23.43 -12.84
CA PHE A 311 2.53 23.30 -12.39
C PHE A 311 2.42 22.32 -11.22
N SER A 312 1.36 22.45 -10.43
CA SER A 312 0.93 21.41 -9.50
C SER A 312 0.08 20.32 -10.16
N GLU A 313 -0.24 19.25 -9.43
CA GLU A 313 -1.20 18.20 -9.85
C GLU A 313 -2.57 18.77 -10.26
N GLN A 314 -2.99 19.86 -9.61
CA GLN A 314 -4.27 20.54 -9.87
C GLN A 314 -4.22 21.51 -11.06
N GLY A 315 -3.09 21.58 -11.76
CA GLY A 315 -2.89 22.45 -12.92
C GLY A 315 -2.65 23.92 -12.57
N ILE A 316 -2.34 24.22 -11.30
CA ILE A 316 -2.04 25.59 -10.85
C ILE A 316 -0.61 25.93 -11.29
N PRO A 317 -0.40 27.03 -12.05
CA PRO A 317 0.93 27.49 -12.40
C PRO A 317 1.63 28.07 -11.17
N LEU A 318 2.72 27.44 -10.75
CA LEU A 318 3.53 27.85 -9.59
C LEU A 318 4.72 28.72 -9.99
N LEU A 319 5.33 28.45 -11.15
CA LEU A 319 6.47 29.20 -11.65
C LEU A 319 6.41 29.33 -13.18
N TYR A 320 6.82 30.50 -13.67
CA TYR A 320 6.99 30.81 -15.09
C TYR A 320 8.38 31.41 -15.32
N LEU A 321 9.14 30.85 -16.27
CA LEU A 321 10.46 31.32 -16.68
C LEU A 321 10.45 31.60 -18.19
N ASP A 322 10.61 32.87 -18.55
CA ASP A 322 10.73 33.32 -19.94
C ASP A 322 12.21 33.37 -20.35
N LEU A 323 12.66 32.40 -21.15
CA LEU A 323 14.06 32.28 -21.56
C LEU A 323 14.46 33.31 -22.63
N LEU A 324 13.49 34.06 -23.15
CA LEU A 324 13.72 35.15 -24.10
C LEU A 324 13.79 36.52 -23.40
N GLU A 325 13.58 36.57 -22.08
CA GLU A 325 13.78 37.79 -21.30
C GLU A 325 15.27 38.04 -21.12
N GLU A 326 15.70 39.27 -21.38
CA GLU A 326 17.09 39.72 -21.20
C GLU A 326 17.15 40.58 -19.94
N ASP A 327 18.14 40.32 -19.09
CA ASP A 327 18.40 41.11 -17.91
C ASP A 327 18.92 42.51 -18.25
N LEU A 328 19.21 43.32 -17.23
CA LEU A 328 19.73 44.67 -17.40
C LEU A 328 21.10 44.71 -18.13
N ASP A 329 21.82 43.58 -18.14
CA ASP A 329 23.12 43.39 -18.76
C ASP A 329 23.03 42.73 -20.15
N GLY A 330 21.81 42.42 -20.63
CA GLY A 330 21.56 41.81 -21.93
C GLY A 330 21.76 40.29 -21.98
N ALA A 331 21.88 39.62 -20.84
CA ALA A 331 21.97 38.17 -20.74
C ALA A 331 20.56 37.55 -20.60
N SER A 332 20.32 36.41 -21.25
CA SER A 332 19.04 35.71 -21.14
C SER A 332 18.80 35.23 -19.71
N LEU A 333 17.60 35.45 -19.18
CA LEU A 333 17.19 35.00 -17.86
C LEU A 333 17.18 33.45 -17.85
N GLN A 334 18.14 32.86 -17.16
CA GLN A 334 18.27 31.40 -17.05
C GLN A 334 17.68 30.84 -15.76
N ARG A 335 17.21 31.69 -14.84
CA ARG A 335 16.72 31.28 -13.53
C ARG A 335 15.49 32.07 -13.13
N ALA A 336 14.49 31.39 -12.58
CA ALA A 336 13.36 31.98 -11.88
C ALA A 336 13.30 31.42 -10.46
N TYR A 337 12.85 32.26 -9.54
CA TYR A 337 12.65 31.95 -8.12
C TYR A 337 11.29 32.51 -7.70
N VAL A 338 10.51 31.71 -6.99
CA VAL A 338 9.23 32.10 -6.41
C VAL A 338 9.21 31.66 -4.95
N GLU A 339 8.82 32.57 -4.06
CA GLU A 339 8.52 32.28 -2.66
C GLU A 339 7.01 32.01 -2.52
N LEU A 340 6.69 30.93 -1.83
CA LEU A 340 5.34 30.48 -1.54
C LEU A 340 5.08 30.59 -0.03
N SER A 341 3.87 30.26 0.43
CA SER A 341 3.53 30.34 1.84
C SER A 341 4.48 29.50 2.71
N ASP A 342 4.65 29.90 3.98
CA ASP A 342 5.38 29.14 5.00
C ASP A 342 6.88 28.94 4.70
N GLY A 343 7.50 29.89 4.01
CA GLY A 343 8.94 29.84 3.68
C GLY A 343 9.28 28.84 2.58
N ARG A 344 8.27 28.21 1.96
CA ARG A 344 8.45 27.30 0.83
C ARG A 344 8.95 28.08 -0.38
N ASN A 345 9.82 27.48 -1.17
CA ASN A 345 10.35 28.13 -2.36
C ASN A 345 10.47 27.16 -3.53
N LEU A 346 10.35 27.71 -4.73
CA LEU A 346 10.45 26.99 -5.99
C LEU A 346 11.42 27.72 -6.90
N THR A 347 12.46 27.02 -7.34
CA THR A 347 13.45 27.53 -8.29
C THR A 347 13.45 26.68 -9.55
N ALA A 348 13.44 27.33 -10.71
CA ALA A 348 13.74 26.67 -11.98
C ALA A 348 14.96 27.36 -12.62
N GLU A 349 15.93 26.56 -13.03
CA GLU A 349 17.17 27.01 -13.67
C GLU A 349 17.41 26.24 -14.97
N MET A 350 17.89 26.95 -15.98
CA MET A 350 18.19 26.43 -17.30
C MET A 350 19.70 26.50 -17.53
N THR A 351 20.35 25.35 -17.58
CA THR A 351 21.80 25.25 -17.79
C THR A 351 22.10 24.57 -19.13
N TRP A 352 23.34 24.70 -19.61
CA TRP A 352 23.80 24.07 -20.84
C TRP A 352 24.92 23.08 -20.52
N SER A 353 24.64 21.79 -20.61
CA SER A 353 25.61 20.71 -20.35
C SER A 353 25.96 19.99 -21.64
N GLY A 354 27.23 20.01 -22.03
CA GLY A 354 27.69 19.38 -23.28
C GLY A 354 27.08 19.94 -24.57
N GLY A 355 26.53 21.16 -24.53
CA GLY A 355 25.81 21.80 -25.64
C GLY A 355 24.32 21.47 -25.72
N ALA A 356 23.81 20.59 -24.84
CA ALA A 356 22.39 20.32 -24.70
C ALA A 356 21.78 21.18 -23.57
N PRO A 357 20.57 21.71 -23.76
CA PRO A 357 19.86 22.43 -22.72
C PRO A 357 19.35 21.47 -21.64
N VAL A 358 19.46 21.87 -20.37
CA VAL A 358 19.03 21.11 -19.18
C VAL A 358 18.21 22.02 -18.26
N VAL A 359 17.01 21.59 -17.88
CA VAL A 359 16.18 22.29 -16.89
C VAL A 359 16.35 21.61 -15.53
N ASN A 360 16.78 22.37 -14.53
CA ASN A 360 16.83 21.96 -13.13
C ASN A 360 15.67 22.64 -12.39
N VAL A 361 14.86 21.87 -11.68
CA VAL A 361 13.81 22.39 -10.80
C VAL A 361 14.12 21.94 -9.39
N SER A 362 14.12 22.87 -8.45
CA SER A 362 14.23 22.58 -7.01
C SER A 362 13.05 23.18 -6.27
N TYR A 363 12.43 22.37 -5.42
CA TYR A 363 11.34 22.77 -4.55
C TYR A 363 11.73 22.47 -3.12
N GLN A 364 11.65 23.49 -2.27
CA GLN A 364 11.94 23.40 -0.85
C GLN A 364 10.68 23.65 -0.06
N ASP A 365 10.34 22.70 0.79
CA ASP A 365 9.20 22.71 1.71
C ASP A 365 9.75 22.66 3.14
N LEU A 366 10.13 23.82 3.67
CA LEU A 366 10.63 23.93 5.04
C LEU A 366 9.46 23.66 5.99
N PRO A 367 9.56 22.73 6.95
CA PRO A 367 8.58 22.67 8.02
C PRO A 367 8.63 24.01 8.75
N ALA A 368 7.46 24.66 8.89
CA ALA A 368 7.34 25.84 9.74
C ALA A 368 7.90 25.48 11.12
N GLU A 369 8.82 26.30 11.65
CA GLU A 369 9.32 26.13 13.02
C GLU A 369 8.11 25.90 13.94
N GLU A 370 8.07 24.76 14.63
CA GLU A 370 7.05 24.46 15.63
C GLU A 370 7.13 25.53 16.73
N ALA A 371 6.39 26.63 16.54
CA ALA A 371 6.18 27.61 17.57
C ALA A 371 5.51 26.88 18.74
N ALA A 372 6.26 26.77 19.82
CA ALA A 372 5.85 26.11 21.05
C ALA A 372 4.47 26.63 21.50
N GLY A 373 3.47 25.73 21.52
CA GLY A 373 2.22 25.91 22.25
C GLY A 373 0.96 25.69 21.43
N GLU A 374 0.44 24.47 21.41
CA GLU A 374 -0.85 24.12 22.02
C GLU A 374 -1.17 22.63 21.81
N VAL A 375 -1.60 21.98 22.88
CA VAL A 375 -1.96 20.57 22.92
C VAL A 375 -3.28 20.37 22.18
N PHE A 376 -3.23 19.81 20.97
CA PHE A 376 -4.41 19.18 20.36
C PHE A 376 -4.66 17.83 21.04
N THR A 377 -5.45 17.82 22.11
CA THR A 377 -6.02 16.56 22.62
C THR A 377 -7.10 16.08 21.65
N THR A 378 -6.72 15.24 20.70
CA THR A 378 -7.66 14.42 19.94
C THR A 378 -8.12 13.26 20.81
N ASP A 379 -9.25 13.43 21.51
CA ASP A 379 -10.00 12.31 22.08
C ASP A 379 -10.67 11.52 20.93
N ASN A 380 -9.89 10.68 20.23
CA ASN A 380 -10.30 9.45 19.54
C ASN A 380 -9.12 8.87 18.73
N PRO A 381 -8.99 7.53 18.65
CA PRO A 381 -7.85 6.87 18.03
C PRO A 381 -7.77 7.21 16.54
N THR A 382 -6.68 7.88 16.17
CA THR A 382 -6.29 8.09 14.78
C THR A 382 -5.52 6.85 14.35
N LEU A 383 -5.93 6.21 13.25
CA LEU A 383 -5.21 5.09 12.66
C LEU A 383 -3.76 5.53 12.34
N PRO A 384 -2.73 4.71 12.64
CA PRO A 384 -1.36 5.04 12.29
C PRO A 384 -1.17 5.02 10.77
N GLU A 385 -0.40 6.01 10.32
CA GLU A 385 0.07 6.22 8.95
C GLU A 385 0.95 5.02 8.52
N VAL A 386 0.50 4.28 7.50
CA VAL A 386 1.25 3.16 6.94
C VAL A 386 2.35 3.70 6.02
N GLU A 387 3.59 3.68 6.50
CA GLU A 387 4.77 3.83 5.64
C GLU A 387 4.92 2.59 4.74
N PHE A 388 4.76 2.78 3.44
CA PHE A 388 5.06 1.75 2.43
C PHE A 388 6.58 1.59 2.29
N HIS A 389 7.15 0.58 2.95
CA HIS A 389 8.46 0.06 2.56
C HIS A 389 8.28 -0.88 1.36
N ALA A 390 8.62 -0.40 0.17
CA ALA A 390 8.75 -1.23 -1.02
C ALA A 390 9.78 -2.34 -0.78
N ILE A 391 9.32 -3.58 -0.66
CA ILE A 391 10.17 -4.78 -0.73
C ILE A 391 10.57 -4.94 -2.19
N GLY A 392 11.78 -4.48 -2.51
CA GLY A 392 12.29 -4.50 -3.87
C GLY A 392 13.76 -4.12 -3.97
N ARG A 393 14.62 -4.70 -3.13
CA ARG A 393 16.04 -4.83 -3.46
C ARG A 393 16.65 -6.06 -2.85
N ILE A 394 16.86 -7.04 -3.71
CA ILE A 394 17.87 -8.08 -3.54
C ILE A 394 19.16 -7.39 -3.14
N GLN A 395 19.59 -7.72 -1.93
CA GLN A 395 20.92 -7.54 -1.42
C GLN A 395 21.88 -8.19 -2.43
N ARG A 396 22.54 -7.39 -3.26
CA ARG A 396 23.72 -7.85 -3.99
C ARG A 396 24.70 -8.32 -2.94
N ASP A 397 24.88 -9.64 -2.90
CA ASP A 397 25.92 -10.28 -2.13
C ASP A 397 27.25 -9.64 -2.55
N ARG A 398 27.79 -8.81 -1.65
CA ARG A 398 29.13 -8.26 -1.77
C ARG A 398 30.06 -9.44 -1.55
N THR A 399 30.32 -10.14 -2.64
CA THR A 399 31.50 -11.00 -2.76
C THR A 399 32.70 -10.24 -2.23
N LYS A 400 33.37 -10.88 -1.28
CA LYS A 400 34.54 -10.35 -0.58
C LYS A 400 35.58 -9.90 -1.61
N LEU A 401 35.71 -8.59 -1.79
CA LEU A 401 36.86 -8.00 -2.47
C LEU A 401 38.12 -8.43 -1.72
N PRO A 402 39.15 -8.94 -2.41
CA PRO A 402 40.28 -9.59 -1.77
C PRO A 402 41.16 -8.59 -1.02
N THR A 403 41.86 -9.13 -0.03
CA THR A 403 42.82 -8.50 0.88
C THR A 403 44.12 -8.03 0.22
N TRP A 404 44.06 -7.43 -0.98
CA TRP A 404 45.24 -6.90 -1.68
C TRP A 404 45.47 -5.40 -1.47
N ARG A 405 44.43 -4.64 -1.05
CA ARG A 405 44.58 -3.21 -0.71
C ARG A 405 45.26 -2.93 0.64
N ARG A 406 45.48 -3.94 1.48
CA ARG A 406 46.35 -3.86 2.68
C ARG A 406 47.81 -4.25 2.43
N PHE A 407 48.15 -4.78 1.24
CA PHE A 407 49.53 -5.07 0.85
C PHE A 407 50.21 -3.92 0.07
N LEU A 408 49.44 -2.94 -0.43
CA LEU A 408 49.95 -1.81 -1.21
C LEU A 408 50.30 -0.56 -0.38
N SER A 409 49.91 -0.49 0.89
CA SER A 409 50.40 0.56 1.82
C SER A 409 51.68 0.16 2.56
N TRP A 410 52.07 -1.12 2.51
CA TRP A 410 53.32 -1.61 3.12
C TRP A 410 54.55 -1.47 2.19
N LEU A 411 54.35 -1.28 0.88
CA LEU A 411 55.42 -1.06 -0.10
C LEU A 411 55.78 0.42 -0.30
N ALA A 412 55.04 1.36 0.32
CA ALA A 412 55.30 2.80 0.21
C ALA A 412 56.39 3.32 1.18
N HIS A 413 56.86 2.49 2.12
CA HIS A 413 57.91 2.85 3.07
C HIS A 413 58.95 1.74 3.24
N ARG A 414 59.66 1.39 2.16
CA ARG A 414 60.91 0.64 2.31
C ARG A 414 61.86 0.92 1.15
N ASN A 415 62.96 1.59 1.46
CA ASN A 415 64.07 1.86 0.55
C ASN A 415 64.57 0.56 -0.10
N TRP A 416 64.17 0.31 -1.34
CA TRP A 416 64.60 -0.85 -2.11
C TRP A 416 65.77 -0.46 -3.02
N SER A 417 66.96 -0.45 -2.45
CA SER A 417 68.20 -0.57 -3.22
C SER A 417 68.39 -2.04 -3.59
N MET A 418 67.92 -2.46 -4.76
CA MET A 418 68.39 -3.73 -5.36
C MET A 418 68.79 -3.55 -6.81
N SER A 419 69.85 -4.26 -7.15
CA SER A 419 70.64 -4.10 -8.37
C SER A 419 69.85 -4.48 -9.63
N PHE A 420 70.08 -3.68 -10.68
CA PHE A 420 69.47 -3.73 -12.00
C PHE A 420 69.29 -5.12 -12.68
N PRO A 421 70.11 -6.17 -12.47
CA PRO A 421 69.91 -7.42 -13.22
C PRO A 421 68.74 -8.29 -12.75
N VAL A 422 68.22 -8.12 -11.52
CA VAL A 422 67.12 -8.98 -11.01
C VAL A 422 65.75 -8.53 -11.55
N ALA A 423 65.55 -7.22 -11.76
CA ALA A 423 64.30 -6.65 -12.26
C ALA A 423 64.01 -7.03 -13.73
N LEU A 424 65.06 -7.18 -14.55
CA LEU A 424 64.95 -7.57 -15.95
C LEU A 424 64.51 -9.04 -16.12
N ALA A 425 64.98 -9.94 -15.26
CA ALA A 425 64.58 -11.34 -15.29
C ALA A 425 63.11 -11.53 -14.89
N THR A 426 62.64 -10.81 -13.87
CA THR A 426 61.23 -10.86 -13.44
C THR A 426 60.28 -10.25 -14.47
N GLY A 427 60.70 -9.19 -15.17
CA GLY A 427 59.90 -8.57 -16.23
C GLY A 427 59.67 -9.50 -17.43
N ALA A 428 60.70 -10.26 -17.84
CA ALA A 428 60.59 -11.20 -18.96
C ALA A 428 59.66 -12.38 -18.64
N VAL A 429 59.67 -12.88 -17.41
CA VAL A 429 58.78 -13.98 -16.98
C VAL A 429 57.33 -13.52 -16.92
N LEU A 430 57.05 -12.32 -16.41
CA LEU A 430 55.69 -11.76 -16.37
C LEU A 430 55.15 -11.44 -17.75
N LEU A 431 55.99 -10.96 -18.67
CA LEU A 431 55.58 -10.71 -20.05
C LEU A 431 55.30 -12.02 -20.82
N GLY A 432 56.13 -13.04 -20.61
CA GLY A 432 55.91 -14.38 -21.15
C GLY A 432 54.62 -15.01 -20.63
N PHE A 433 54.33 -14.86 -19.33
CA PHE A 433 53.09 -15.35 -18.72
C PHE A 433 51.86 -14.58 -19.22
N GLY A 434 51.98 -13.27 -19.42
CA GLY A 434 50.93 -12.43 -20.02
C GLY A 434 50.62 -12.79 -21.46
N ILE A 435 51.64 -13.07 -22.28
CA ILE A 435 51.47 -13.53 -23.67
C ILE A 435 50.81 -14.92 -23.70
N LEU A 436 51.19 -15.82 -22.79
CA LEU A 436 50.62 -17.17 -22.70
C LEU A 436 49.14 -17.15 -22.28
N LEU A 437 48.78 -16.25 -21.35
CA LEU A 437 47.38 -16.01 -20.96
C LEU A 437 46.57 -15.32 -22.07
N HIS A 438 47.16 -14.40 -22.82
CA HIS A 438 46.48 -13.75 -23.94
C HIS A 438 46.25 -14.71 -25.12
N TYR A 439 47.19 -15.63 -25.36
CA TYR A 439 47.07 -16.64 -26.40
C TYR A 439 46.07 -17.75 -26.03
N SER A 440 45.92 -18.09 -24.75
CA SER A 440 44.90 -19.03 -24.29
C SER A 440 43.49 -18.42 -24.25
N HIS A 441 43.37 -17.10 -24.05
CA HIS A 441 42.08 -16.41 -24.04
C HIS A 441 41.51 -16.14 -25.45
N THR A 442 42.37 -16.03 -26.47
CA THR A 442 41.96 -15.75 -27.86
C THR A 442 41.75 -17.00 -28.72
N ARG A 443 42.08 -18.19 -28.19
CA ARG A 443 41.84 -19.51 -28.83
C ARG A 443 40.78 -20.36 -28.12
N LYS A 444 39.77 -19.76 -27.48
CA LYS A 444 38.50 -20.45 -27.28
C LYS A 444 37.67 -20.35 -28.56
N THR A 445 38.12 -21.03 -29.61
CA THR A 445 37.20 -21.50 -30.65
C THR A 445 36.16 -22.33 -29.93
N ALA A 446 34.93 -21.82 -29.85
CA ALA A 446 33.81 -22.47 -29.18
C ALA A 446 33.76 -23.94 -29.62
N ALA A 447 33.98 -24.85 -28.67
CA ALA A 447 33.65 -26.24 -28.88
C ALA A 447 32.16 -26.29 -29.30
N PRO A 448 31.77 -27.17 -30.24
CA PRO A 448 30.36 -27.30 -30.60
C PRO A 448 29.57 -27.56 -29.31
N VAL A 449 28.56 -26.72 -29.08
CA VAL A 449 27.70 -26.81 -27.90
C VAL A 449 26.96 -28.14 -27.99
N SER A 450 27.34 -29.13 -27.18
CA SER A 450 26.71 -30.44 -27.19
C SER A 450 25.33 -30.32 -26.53
N ALA A 451 24.28 -30.83 -27.17
CA ALA A 451 22.92 -30.80 -26.65
C ALA A 451 22.82 -31.40 -25.24
N THR A 452 23.52 -32.51 -24.99
CA THR A 452 23.58 -33.15 -23.67
C THR A 452 24.18 -32.23 -22.60
N THR A 453 25.26 -31.52 -22.93
CA THR A 453 25.90 -30.59 -21.98
C THR A 453 25.03 -29.38 -21.67
N LEU A 454 24.13 -29.00 -22.58
CA LEU A 454 23.15 -27.95 -22.32
C LEU A 454 22.02 -28.43 -21.41
N LEU A 455 21.54 -29.66 -21.61
CA LEU A 455 20.51 -30.26 -20.75
C LEU A 455 21.03 -30.47 -19.33
N ASP A 456 22.25 -31.01 -19.17
CA ASP A 456 22.89 -31.20 -17.86
C ASP A 456 23.07 -29.85 -17.13
N ASP A 457 23.59 -28.83 -17.81
CA ASP A 457 23.81 -27.51 -17.20
C ASP A 457 22.48 -26.77 -16.93
N SER A 458 21.43 -27.01 -17.73
CA SER A 458 20.08 -26.52 -17.45
C SER A 458 19.56 -27.13 -16.13
N LEU A 459 19.64 -28.45 -16.01
CA LEU A 459 19.16 -29.19 -14.84
C LEU A 459 19.90 -28.78 -13.56
N ASP A 460 21.23 -28.66 -13.63
CA ASP A 460 22.05 -28.24 -12.50
C ASP A 460 21.69 -26.81 -12.04
N ARG A 461 21.44 -25.90 -12.99
CA ARG A 461 21.08 -24.51 -12.67
C ARG A 461 19.69 -24.38 -12.10
N GLU A 462 18.71 -25.10 -12.64
CA GLU A 462 17.36 -25.11 -12.09
C GLU A 462 17.36 -25.66 -10.67
N ASN A 463 18.05 -26.78 -10.41
CA ASN A 463 18.18 -27.34 -9.06
C ASN A 463 18.95 -26.42 -8.09
N ALA A 464 19.95 -25.69 -8.58
CA ALA A 464 20.70 -24.74 -7.77
C ALA A 464 19.88 -23.47 -7.43
N ALA A 465 18.95 -23.08 -8.30
CA ALA A 465 18.10 -21.91 -8.10
C ALA A 465 17.03 -22.11 -7.03
N ILE A 466 16.55 -23.34 -6.83
CA ILE A 466 15.52 -23.62 -5.81
C ILE A 466 16.10 -23.43 -4.39
N PRO A 467 15.48 -22.60 -3.53
CA PRO A 467 15.88 -22.46 -2.14
C PRO A 467 15.85 -23.80 -1.37
N SER A 468 16.67 -23.94 -0.32
CA SER A 468 16.59 -25.10 0.58
C SER A 468 15.20 -25.17 1.22
N ASP A 469 14.55 -26.34 1.14
CA ASP A 469 13.16 -26.60 1.58
C ASP A 469 12.08 -25.74 0.89
N GLY A 470 12.45 -24.97 -0.14
CA GLY A 470 11.54 -24.20 -0.99
C GLY A 470 11.00 -24.98 -2.18
N ALA A 471 10.44 -24.26 -3.14
CA ALA A 471 9.95 -24.82 -4.39
C ALA A 471 10.08 -23.83 -5.55
N MET A 472 10.02 -24.35 -6.77
CA MET A 472 9.85 -23.61 -8.01
C MET A 472 8.40 -23.76 -8.46
N HIS A 473 7.72 -22.64 -8.66
CA HIS A 473 6.33 -22.58 -9.15
C HIS A 473 6.32 -22.05 -10.59
N ARG A 474 5.66 -22.77 -11.49
CA ARG A 474 5.64 -22.48 -12.93
C ARG A 474 4.28 -22.79 -13.51
N THR A 475 3.74 -21.87 -14.29
CA THR A 475 2.53 -22.12 -15.06
C THR A 475 2.83 -22.13 -16.54
N PHE A 476 2.37 -23.15 -17.25
CA PHE A 476 2.55 -23.33 -18.69
C PHE A 476 1.22 -23.26 -19.43
N ALA A 477 1.18 -22.53 -20.55
CA ALA A 477 0.14 -22.70 -21.54
C ALA A 477 0.34 -24.05 -22.24
N PHE A 478 -0.69 -24.88 -22.26
CA PHE A 478 -0.69 -26.20 -22.89
C PHE A 478 -1.67 -26.23 -24.06
N GLU A 479 -1.20 -26.64 -25.24
CA GLU A 479 -2.04 -26.88 -26.41
C GLU A 479 -1.74 -28.23 -27.07
N VAL A 480 -2.79 -28.96 -27.45
CA VAL A 480 -2.73 -30.15 -28.30
C VAL A 480 -3.38 -29.85 -29.63
N ARG A 481 -2.65 -30.10 -30.72
CA ARG A 481 -3.14 -29.93 -32.10
C ARG A 481 -3.18 -31.26 -32.82
N SER A 482 -4.22 -31.48 -33.61
CA SER A 482 -4.28 -32.62 -34.52
C SER A 482 -3.29 -32.46 -35.68
N GLY A 483 -3.01 -33.54 -36.41
CA GLY A 483 -2.17 -33.49 -37.62
C GLY A 483 -2.69 -32.57 -38.74
N GLN A 484 -3.94 -32.07 -38.63
CA GLN A 484 -4.51 -31.05 -39.53
C GLN A 484 -4.38 -29.62 -38.98
N GLY A 485 -3.73 -29.43 -37.82
CA GLY A 485 -3.48 -28.13 -37.19
C GLY A 485 -4.64 -27.60 -36.33
N GLN A 486 -5.74 -28.34 -36.16
CA GLN A 486 -6.85 -27.94 -35.30
C GLN A 486 -6.52 -28.20 -33.83
N ILE A 487 -6.84 -27.25 -32.95
CA ILE A 487 -6.66 -27.42 -31.50
C ILE A 487 -7.70 -28.41 -30.99
N VAL A 488 -7.22 -29.51 -30.41
CA VAL A 488 -8.02 -30.60 -29.84
C VAL A 488 -8.23 -30.37 -28.34
N GLU A 489 -7.21 -29.87 -27.67
CA GLU A 489 -7.21 -29.60 -26.23
C GLU A 489 -6.33 -28.39 -25.95
N SER A 490 -6.70 -27.61 -24.94
CA SER A 490 -5.86 -26.52 -24.47
C SER A 490 -6.28 -26.06 -23.08
N GLY A 491 -5.31 -25.61 -22.30
CA GLY A 491 -5.51 -25.16 -20.94
C GLY A 491 -4.20 -24.65 -20.34
N THR A 492 -4.12 -24.65 -19.02
CA THR A 492 -2.90 -24.26 -18.29
C THR A 492 -2.47 -25.37 -17.36
N VAL A 493 -1.20 -25.72 -17.38
CA VAL A 493 -0.60 -26.66 -16.43
C VAL A 493 0.16 -25.87 -15.39
N ASP A 494 -0.26 -25.99 -14.14
CA ASP A 494 0.42 -25.41 -13.00
C ASP A 494 1.35 -26.44 -12.35
N SER A 495 2.58 -26.05 -12.07
CA SER A 495 3.66 -26.93 -11.63
C SER A 495 4.36 -26.38 -10.40
N LEU A 496 4.46 -27.20 -9.37
CA LEU A 496 5.23 -26.94 -8.18
C LEU A 496 6.28 -28.03 -8.02
N ARG A 497 7.57 -27.65 -7.98
CA ARG A 497 8.71 -28.59 -7.88
C ARG A 497 9.60 -28.22 -6.71
N GLY A 498 9.81 -29.16 -5.78
CA GLY A 498 10.75 -28.98 -4.68
C GLY A 498 12.21 -29.21 -5.10
N ARG A 499 13.16 -28.73 -4.29
CA ARG A 499 14.56 -29.13 -4.39
C ARG A 499 14.69 -30.57 -3.89
N ALA A 500 15.49 -31.38 -4.58
CA ALA A 500 15.70 -32.80 -4.30
C ALA A 500 15.60 -33.17 -2.79
N PRO A 501 14.82 -34.18 -2.40
CA PRO A 501 14.16 -35.17 -3.26
C PRO A 501 12.86 -34.68 -3.93
N SER A 502 12.59 -35.30 -5.09
CA SER A 502 11.70 -34.95 -6.21
C SER A 502 10.20 -34.80 -5.90
N ARG A 503 9.82 -34.02 -4.87
CA ARG A 503 8.43 -33.66 -4.65
C ARG A 503 7.92 -32.79 -5.81
N ARG A 504 6.79 -33.17 -6.39
CA ARG A 504 6.18 -32.47 -7.53
C ARG A 504 4.66 -32.44 -7.37
N ALA A 505 4.04 -31.32 -7.66
CA ALA A 505 2.59 -31.20 -7.77
C ALA A 505 2.25 -30.54 -9.11
N LEU A 506 1.44 -31.21 -9.91
CA LEU A 506 0.98 -30.75 -11.21
C LEU A 506 -0.53 -30.67 -11.22
N GLN A 507 -1.07 -29.58 -11.74
CA GLN A 507 -2.50 -29.35 -11.86
C GLN A 507 -2.84 -28.85 -13.26
N PHE A 508 -3.73 -29.54 -13.96
CA PHE A 508 -4.18 -29.16 -15.29
C PHE A 508 -5.56 -28.49 -15.20
N HIS A 509 -5.60 -27.22 -15.61
CA HIS A 509 -6.81 -26.42 -15.69
C HIS A 509 -7.27 -26.25 -17.15
N ASP A 510 -8.57 -26.30 -17.38
CA ASP A 510 -9.15 -25.97 -18.69
C ASP A 510 -9.11 -24.46 -18.99
N ARG A 511 -9.58 -24.04 -20.18
CA ARG A 511 -9.68 -22.62 -20.56
C ARG A 511 -10.56 -21.77 -19.65
N ALA A 512 -11.45 -22.38 -18.86
CA ALA A 512 -12.30 -21.68 -17.91
C ALA A 512 -11.67 -21.60 -16.50
N GLY A 513 -10.45 -22.11 -16.33
CA GLY A 513 -9.74 -22.14 -15.05
C GLY A 513 -10.18 -23.28 -14.12
N LYS A 514 -10.93 -24.27 -14.61
CA LYS A 514 -11.41 -25.39 -13.79
C LYS A 514 -10.40 -26.54 -13.79
N LEU A 515 -10.15 -27.13 -12.62
CA LEU A 515 -9.26 -28.31 -12.47
C LEU A 515 -9.85 -29.53 -13.19
N VAL A 516 -9.11 -30.04 -14.17
CA VAL A 516 -9.47 -31.21 -14.98
C VAL A 516 -8.74 -32.46 -14.50
N ALA A 517 -7.45 -32.31 -14.17
CA ALA A 517 -6.59 -33.40 -13.72
C ALA A 517 -5.47 -32.88 -12.81
N GLY A 518 -4.91 -33.76 -11.97
CA GLY A 518 -3.77 -33.43 -11.12
C GLY A 518 -2.89 -34.63 -10.85
N HIS A 519 -1.59 -34.39 -10.63
CA HIS A 519 -0.57 -35.41 -10.43
C HIS A 519 0.40 -34.95 -9.34
N TRP A 520 0.49 -35.71 -8.24
CA TRP A 520 1.33 -35.39 -7.10
C TRP A 520 2.32 -36.51 -6.85
N VAL A 521 3.60 -36.18 -6.75
CA VAL A 521 4.68 -37.08 -6.34
C VAL A 521 5.20 -36.59 -5.00
N ASN A 522 5.09 -37.44 -3.98
CA ASN A 522 5.59 -37.11 -2.65
C ASN A 522 7.13 -37.29 -2.56
N GLN A 523 7.72 -36.93 -1.40
CA GLN A 523 9.16 -37.10 -1.16
C GLN A 523 9.64 -38.56 -1.25
N ASP A 524 8.76 -39.54 -1.02
CA ASP A 524 9.05 -40.97 -1.15
C ASP A 524 8.94 -41.50 -2.60
N GLY A 525 8.63 -40.64 -3.58
CA GLY A 525 8.44 -41.00 -4.98
C GLY A 525 7.10 -41.68 -5.29
N LYS A 526 6.15 -41.67 -4.35
CA LYS A 526 4.80 -42.22 -4.54
C LYS A 526 3.92 -41.19 -5.25
N ALA A 527 3.42 -41.59 -6.42
CA ALA A 527 2.51 -40.77 -7.23
C ALA A 527 1.03 -40.96 -6.85
N THR A 528 0.26 -39.89 -6.91
CA THR A 528 -1.20 -39.85 -6.75
C THR A 528 -1.80 -39.05 -7.89
N ASP A 529 -2.81 -39.60 -8.56
CA ASP A 529 -3.48 -38.96 -9.69
C ASP A 529 -4.91 -38.55 -9.33
N TYR A 530 -5.36 -37.41 -9.87
CA TYR A 530 -6.73 -36.92 -9.85
C TYR A 530 -7.25 -36.75 -11.27
N SER A 531 -8.52 -37.11 -11.50
CA SER A 531 -9.23 -36.82 -12.74
C SER A 531 -10.68 -36.47 -12.47
N ALA A 532 -11.12 -35.31 -12.98
CA ALA A 532 -12.50 -34.84 -12.85
C ALA A 532 -13.53 -35.78 -13.49
N LYS A 533 -13.12 -36.60 -14.48
CA LYS A 533 -14.01 -37.59 -15.13
C LYS A 533 -14.35 -38.77 -14.22
N HIS A 534 -13.50 -39.08 -13.24
CA HIS A 534 -13.66 -40.25 -12.38
C HIS A 534 -13.81 -39.90 -10.90
N ARG A 535 -13.60 -38.64 -10.49
CA ARG A 535 -13.74 -38.15 -9.10
C ARG A 535 -13.11 -39.09 -8.05
N VAL A 536 -11.97 -39.70 -8.37
CA VAL A 536 -11.26 -40.64 -7.47
C VAL A 536 -9.78 -40.35 -7.48
N HIS A 537 -9.19 -40.15 -6.30
CA HIS A 537 -7.75 -40.24 -6.09
C HIS A 537 -7.33 -41.71 -6.11
N SER A 538 -6.62 -42.11 -7.16
CA SER A 538 -6.13 -43.49 -7.28
C SER A 538 -4.62 -43.53 -7.12
N PRO A 539 -4.05 -44.45 -6.33
CA PRO A 539 -2.63 -44.76 -6.45
C PRO A 539 -2.38 -45.29 -7.87
N THR A 540 -1.42 -44.69 -8.57
CA THR A 540 -1.15 -44.92 -10.00
C THR A 540 -1.03 -46.41 -10.31
N LYS A 541 -1.86 -46.93 -11.21
CA LYS A 541 -1.59 -48.19 -11.92
C LYS A 541 -0.57 -47.89 -13.00
N SER A 542 0.38 -48.80 -13.18
CA SER A 542 1.58 -48.72 -14.01
C SER A 542 1.54 -47.78 -15.25
N PRO A 543 2.65 -47.10 -15.60
CA PRO A 543 2.70 -45.89 -16.47
C PRO A 543 2.33 -46.08 -17.95
N LYS A 544 1.83 -47.26 -18.35
CA LYS A 544 1.63 -47.63 -19.76
C LYS A 544 0.19 -47.54 -20.27
N ASP A 545 -0.79 -47.24 -19.40
CA ASP A 545 -2.22 -47.30 -19.78
C ASP A 545 -2.92 -45.93 -19.94
N THR A 546 -2.24 -44.80 -19.76
CA THR A 546 -2.83 -43.46 -19.97
C THR A 546 -2.20 -42.74 -21.15
N VAL A 547 -2.77 -42.98 -22.33
CA VAL A 547 -2.50 -42.23 -23.58
C VAL A 547 -2.95 -40.75 -23.49
N ASP A 548 -3.62 -40.36 -22.39
CA ASP A 548 -4.10 -39.00 -22.08
C ASP A 548 -3.20 -38.22 -21.07
N ALA A 549 -1.99 -38.70 -20.76
CA ALA A 549 -1.13 -38.12 -19.71
C ALA A 549 -0.05 -37.13 -20.22
N ALA A 550 -0.14 -36.66 -21.47
CA ALA A 550 0.89 -35.80 -22.07
C ALA A 550 1.11 -34.46 -21.36
N TRP A 551 0.12 -33.97 -20.59
CA TRP A 551 0.22 -32.75 -19.78
C TRP A 551 1.11 -32.90 -18.53
N ILE A 552 1.42 -34.14 -18.12
CA ILE A 552 2.33 -34.44 -16.99
C ILE A 552 3.79 -34.23 -17.39
N HIS A 553 4.08 -34.33 -18.69
CA HIS A 553 5.38 -34.01 -19.27
C HIS A 553 5.55 -32.49 -19.32
N LEU A 554 6.52 -31.95 -18.60
CA LEU A 554 6.81 -30.52 -18.58
C LEU A 554 8.04 -30.19 -19.43
N PRO A 555 8.18 -28.92 -19.87
CA PRO A 555 9.39 -28.44 -20.54
C PRO A 555 10.53 -28.31 -19.52
N GLU A 556 11.04 -29.44 -19.06
CA GLU A 556 12.18 -29.58 -18.15
C GLU A 556 13.27 -30.43 -18.82
N ALA A 557 14.54 -30.19 -18.49
CA ALA A 557 15.65 -30.85 -19.18
C ALA A 557 15.67 -32.39 -18.97
N ASP A 558 15.29 -32.84 -17.77
CA ASP A 558 15.17 -34.26 -17.40
C ASP A 558 13.97 -34.93 -18.09
N ASP A 559 12.81 -34.27 -18.11
CA ASP A 559 11.62 -34.76 -18.81
C ASP A 559 11.87 -34.82 -20.35
N PHE A 560 12.52 -33.82 -20.94
CA PHE A 560 12.87 -33.80 -22.37
C PHE A 560 13.87 -34.91 -22.74
N GLU A 561 14.86 -35.18 -21.89
CA GLU A 561 15.78 -36.30 -22.10
C GLU A 561 15.06 -37.65 -22.03
N ALA A 562 14.14 -37.81 -21.07
CA ALA A 562 13.31 -39.01 -20.94
C ALA A 562 12.39 -39.22 -22.16
N LEU A 563 11.85 -38.15 -22.73
CA LEU A 563 10.99 -38.17 -23.93
C LEU A 563 11.75 -38.60 -25.19
N THR A 564 13.00 -38.14 -25.35
CA THR A 564 13.78 -38.34 -26.59
C THR A 564 14.64 -39.61 -26.57
N ALA A 565 14.94 -40.14 -25.37
CA ALA A 565 15.57 -41.45 -25.05
C ALA A 565 16.91 -41.79 -25.75
N THR A 566 17.39 -40.97 -26.69
CA THR A 566 18.61 -41.23 -27.49
C THR A 566 19.34 -39.93 -27.77
N ALA A 567 20.34 -39.62 -26.95
CA ALA A 567 21.19 -38.43 -27.07
C ALA A 567 21.88 -38.27 -28.46
N ALA A 568 22.08 -39.36 -29.20
CA ALA A 568 22.76 -39.35 -30.50
C ALA A 568 21.96 -38.67 -31.64
N LYS A 569 20.68 -38.36 -31.43
CA LYS A 569 19.80 -37.68 -32.41
C LYS A 569 19.44 -36.24 -32.02
N LEU A 570 20.04 -35.72 -30.94
CA LEU A 570 19.83 -34.34 -30.49
C LEU A 570 20.78 -33.39 -31.21
N THR A 571 20.23 -32.31 -31.74
CA THR A 571 21.00 -31.21 -32.33
C THR A 571 20.73 -29.93 -31.56
N ALA A 572 21.78 -29.21 -31.16
CA ALA A 572 21.66 -27.91 -30.50
C ALA A 572 22.06 -26.79 -31.46
N HIS A 573 21.20 -25.79 -31.54
CA HIS A 573 21.41 -24.57 -32.30
C HIS A 573 21.41 -23.37 -31.33
N GLN A 574 22.35 -22.45 -31.52
CA GLN A 574 22.37 -21.21 -30.76
C GLN A 574 21.59 -20.13 -31.52
N GLU A 575 20.55 -19.61 -30.90
CA GLU A 575 19.72 -18.52 -31.43
C GLU A 575 20.00 -17.19 -30.68
N ALA A 576 19.43 -16.09 -31.16
CA ALA A 576 19.62 -14.76 -30.56
C ALA A 576 19.06 -14.66 -29.12
N SER A 577 17.99 -15.40 -28.82
CA SER A 577 17.31 -15.43 -27.53
C SER A 577 17.80 -16.55 -26.59
N GLY A 578 18.58 -17.51 -27.09
CA GLY A 578 18.91 -18.71 -26.31
C GLY A 578 19.49 -19.87 -27.10
N TYR A 579 19.18 -21.09 -26.64
CA TYR A 579 19.58 -22.33 -27.29
C TYR A 579 18.35 -23.16 -27.65
N GLU A 580 18.27 -23.65 -28.87
CA GLU A 580 17.23 -24.57 -29.32
C GLU A 580 17.81 -25.98 -29.44
N ILE A 581 17.18 -26.94 -28.77
CA ILE A 581 17.56 -28.35 -28.82
C ILE A 581 16.47 -29.10 -29.57
N SER A 582 16.80 -29.61 -30.74
CA SER A 582 15.89 -30.35 -31.61
C SER A 582 16.21 -31.84 -31.62
N TYR A 583 15.15 -32.64 -31.65
CA TYR A 583 15.16 -34.07 -31.81
C TYR A 583 14.30 -34.42 -33.02
N VAL A 584 14.81 -35.27 -33.90
CA VAL A 584 14.04 -35.82 -35.01
C VAL A 584 14.25 -37.33 -35.10
N ASN A 585 13.15 -38.06 -35.25
CA ASN A 585 13.16 -39.50 -35.40
C ASN A 585 12.20 -39.94 -36.52
N THR A 586 12.64 -40.90 -37.32
CA THR A 586 11.79 -41.54 -38.33
C THR A 586 10.99 -42.64 -37.65
N ALA A 587 9.66 -42.56 -37.69
CA ALA A 587 8.78 -43.56 -37.09
C ALA A 587 8.97 -44.95 -37.74
N THR A 588 9.39 -45.93 -36.95
CA THR A 588 9.63 -47.31 -37.42
C THR A 588 8.81 -48.35 -36.64
N SER A 589 7.96 -47.93 -35.70
CA SER A 589 7.24 -48.82 -34.76
C SER A 589 5.73 -48.60 -34.81
N GLU A 590 4.96 -49.66 -34.56
CA GLU A 590 3.49 -49.62 -34.42
C GLU A 590 3.02 -49.03 -33.07
N GLN A 591 3.96 -48.71 -32.17
CA GLN A 591 3.69 -48.08 -30.87
C GLN A 591 3.77 -46.55 -30.95
N PRO A 592 3.10 -45.81 -30.03
CA PRO A 592 3.20 -44.35 -29.95
C PRO A 592 4.66 -43.93 -29.81
N THR A 593 5.17 -43.15 -30.76
CA THR A 593 6.56 -42.68 -30.75
C THR A 593 6.67 -41.19 -31.05
N VAL A 594 7.62 -40.53 -30.38
CA VAL A 594 7.96 -39.12 -30.62
C VAL A 594 8.76 -39.04 -31.92
N ILE A 595 8.26 -38.28 -32.89
CA ILE A 595 8.89 -38.11 -34.21
C ILE A 595 9.68 -36.79 -34.31
N ALA A 596 9.29 -35.79 -33.54
CA ALA A 596 10.00 -34.51 -33.45
C ALA A 596 9.80 -33.91 -32.05
N ALA A 597 10.82 -33.27 -31.49
CA ALA A 597 10.71 -32.48 -30.26
C ALA A 597 11.72 -31.32 -30.29
N ASP A 598 11.29 -30.13 -29.90
CA ASP A 598 12.11 -28.92 -29.83
C ASP A 598 11.98 -28.31 -28.43
N LEU A 599 13.10 -28.08 -27.76
CA LEU A 599 13.19 -27.42 -26.45
C LEU A 599 13.99 -26.12 -26.56
N THR A 600 13.41 -25.01 -26.12
CA THR A 600 14.09 -23.70 -26.12
C THR A 600 14.56 -23.35 -24.72
N LEU A 601 15.87 -23.16 -24.55
CA LEU A 601 16.51 -22.68 -23.33
C LEU A 601 16.85 -21.18 -23.45
N THR A 602 16.77 -20.41 -22.37
CA THR A 602 17.19 -19.00 -22.36
C THR A 602 18.71 -18.83 -22.44
N SER A 603 19.19 -17.68 -22.94
CA SER A 603 20.63 -17.44 -23.08
C SER A 603 21.38 -17.19 -21.76
N ASP A 604 20.70 -16.59 -20.77
CA ASP A 604 21.26 -16.14 -19.49
C ASP A 604 21.17 -17.23 -18.41
N THR A 605 19.96 -17.72 -18.14
CA THR A 605 19.70 -18.71 -17.10
C THR A 605 19.82 -20.14 -17.63
N ARG A 606 19.77 -20.34 -18.97
CA ARG A 606 19.72 -21.66 -19.62
C ARG A 606 18.56 -22.52 -19.15
N ARG A 607 17.48 -21.88 -18.70
CA ARG A 607 16.26 -22.57 -18.27
C ARG A 607 15.38 -22.87 -19.48
N PRO A 608 14.69 -24.00 -19.54
CA PRO A 608 13.77 -24.28 -20.63
C PRO A 608 12.51 -23.45 -20.44
N VAL A 609 12.04 -22.77 -21.48
CA VAL A 609 10.85 -21.88 -21.41
C VAL A 609 9.76 -22.28 -22.39
N LYS A 610 10.10 -23.14 -23.35
CA LYS A 610 9.19 -23.57 -24.39
C LYS A 610 9.57 -24.96 -24.87
N GLU A 611 8.56 -25.80 -25.08
CA GLU A 611 8.73 -27.09 -25.71
C GLU A 611 7.62 -27.36 -26.72
N ARG A 612 7.98 -28.00 -27.83
CA ARG A 612 7.04 -28.52 -28.80
C ARG A 612 7.45 -29.92 -29.18
N PHE A 613 6.55 -30.89 -29.07
CA PHE A 613 6.83 -32.24 -29.55
C PHE A 613 5.65 -32.84 -30.29
N THR A 614 5.95 -33.78 -31.18
CA THR A 614 4.97 -34.45 -32.02
C THR A 614 5.04 -35.94 -31.78
N ILE A 615 3.91 -36.51 -31.38
CA ILE A 615 3.75 -37.96 -31.20
C ILE A 615 2.95 -38.51 -32.37
N GLN A 616 3.45 -39.61 -32.93
CA GLN A 616 2.72 -40.43 -33.88
C GLN A 616 2.19 -41.66 -33.16
N ASP A 617 0.86 -41.78 -33.10
CA ASP A 617 0.15 -42.94 -32.54
C ASP A 617 -0.73 -43.56 -33.64
N HIS A 618 -0.43 -44.80 -34.01
CA HIS A 618 -1.05 -45.50 -35.15
C HIS A 618 -1.08 -44.68 -36.46
N HIS A 619 -2.24 -44.07 -36.79
CA HIS A 619 -2.48 -43.24 -37.97
C HIS A 619 -2.75 -41.76 -37.65
N GLN A 620 -2.62 -41.36 -36.39
CA GLN A 620 -2.85 -39.98 -35.95
C GLN A 620 -1.56 -39.35 -35.46
N THR A 621 -1.28 -38.17 -35.98
CA THR A 621 -0.19 -37.31 -35.49
C THR A 621 -0.81 -36.26 -34.59
N ARG A 622 -0.27 -36.10 -33.38
CA ARG A 622 -0.65 -35.02 -32.45
C ARG A 622 0.58 -34.22 -32.09
N GLU A 623 0.41 -32.91 -32.10
CA GLU A 623 1.43 -31.94 -31.70
C GLU A 623 1.06 -31.35 -30.36
N TYR A 624 2.01 -31.33 -29.44
CA TYR A 624 1.90 -30.78 -28.10
C TYR A 624 2.79 -29.55 -28.00
N ARG A 625 2.29 -28.49 -27.37
CA ARG A 625 3.02 -27.23 -27.18
C ARG A 625 2.89 -26.78 -25.74
N PHE A 626 4.04 -26.45 -25.15
CA PHE A 626 4.17 -25.82 -23.85
C PHE A 626 4.89 -24.47 -24.00
N GLU A 627 4.34 -23.44 -23.37
CA GLU A 627 4.94 -22.10 -23.30
C GLU A 627 4.82 -21.56 -21.87
N GLU A 628 5.94 -21.19 -21.24
CA GLU A 628 5.97 -20.66 -19.88
C GLU A 628 5.24 -19.31 -19.82
N LEU A 629 4.29 -19.19 -18.89
CA LEU A 629 3.55 -17.96 -18.60
C LEU A 629 4.11 -17.25 -17.37
N THR A 630 4.41 -18.01 -16.32
CA THR A 630 4.87 -17.51 -15.02
C THR A 630 6.00 -18.39 -14.49
N TYR A 631 6.89 -17.77 -13.71
CA TYR A 631 8.00 -18.42 -13.03
C TYR A 631 8.27 -17.73 -11.71
N GLU A 632 8.25 -18.49 -10.62
CA GLU A 632 8.50 -17.99 -9.27
C GLU A 632 9.32 -19.00 -8.45
N LEU A 633 10.17 -18.49 -7.55
CA LEU A 633 10.91 -19.29 -6.58
C LEU A 633 10.36 -19.01 -5.18
N LEU A 634 9.72 -20.02 -4.59
CA LEU A 634 9.06 -19.93 -3.30
C LEU A 634 10.00 -20.37 -2.17
N PRO A 635 10.13 -19.58 -1.09
CA PRO A 635 10.87 -19.99 0.10
C PRO A 635 10.12 -21.09 0.88
N ALA A 636 10.83 -21.79 1.76
CA ALA A 636 10.23 -22.81 2.62
C ALA A 636 9.14 -22.19 3.53
N SER A 637 7.92 -22.73 3.47
CA SER A 637 6.83 -22.33 4.35
C SER A 637 5.90 -23.52 4.66
N PRO A 638 5.20 -23.52 5.81
CA PRO A 638 4.21 -24.56 6.11
C PRO A 638 3.04 -24.60 5.10
N GLN A 639 2.72 -23.47 4.45
CA GLN A 639 1.72 -23.39 3.38
C GLN A 639 2.20 -24.17 2.15
N LEU A 640 3.46 -23.99 1.77
CA LEU A 640 4.06 -24.69 0.63
C LEU A 640 3.97 -26.22 0.76
N GLU A 641 4.07 -26.75 1.98
CA GLU A 641 3.91 -28.21 2.23
C GLU A 641 2.49 -28.71 1.94
N ARG A 642 1.46 -27.86 2.10
CA ARG A 642 0.07 -28.22 1.77
C ARG A 642 -0.13 -28.31 0.25
N ASP A 643 0.56 -27.47 -0.52
CA ASP A 643 0.43 -27.43 -1.98
C ASP A 643 1.04 -28.67 -2.67
N PHE A 644 1.97 -29.35 -1.99
CA PHE A 644 2.50 -30.65 -2.43
C PHE A 644 1.58 -31.85 -2.13
N THR A 645 0.45 -31.63 -1.45
CA THR A 645 -0.53 -32.69 -1.16
C THR A 645 -1.79 -32.54 -2.01
N PRO A 646 -2.36 -33.65 -2.53
CA PRO A 646 -3.59 -33.57 -3.31
C PRO A 646 -4.72 -32.99 -2.45
N THR A 647 -5.23 -31.83 -2.85
CA THR A 647 -6.41 -31.21 -2.24
C THR A 647 -7.60 -32.14 -2.46
N VAL A 648 -8.02 -32.82 -1.39
CA VAL A 648 -9.33 -33.46 -1.36
C VAL A 648 -10.34 -32.33 -1.42
N GLU A 649 -11.08 -32.20 -2.53
CA GLU A 649 -12.23 -31.31 -2.58
C GLU A 649 -13.10 -31.56 -1.32
N PRO A 650 -13.53 -30.53 -0.58
CA PRO A 650 -14.26 -30.70 0.68
C PRO A 650 -15.67 -31.32 0.55
N GLU A 651 -16.01 -31.95 -0.58
CA GLU A 651 -17.31 -32.62 -0.75
C GLU A 651 -17.38 -33.94 0.05
N ASP A 652 -16.28 -34.69 0.21
CA ASP A 652 -16.33 -36.06 0.74
C ASP A 652 -16.19 -36.21 2.27
N LEU A 653 -15.85 -35.15 3.01
CA LEU A 653 -15.92 -35.17 4.49
C LEU A 653 -17.35 -35.00 5.03
N THR A 654 -18.33 -34.66 4.16
CA THR A 654 -19.75 -34.57 4.55
C THR A 654 -20.50 -35.91 4.47
N ALA A 655 -19.88 -36.99 3.97
CA ALA A 655 -20.55 -38.27 3.72
C ALA A 655 -20.48 -39.28 4.89
N ARG A 656 -19.88 -38.93 6.03
CA ARG A 656 -19.82 -39.84 7.20
C ARG A 656 -20.36 -39.31 8.52
N VAL A 657 -20.98 -38.13 8.52
CA VAL A 657 -21.85 -37.72 9.62
C VAL A 657 -23.28 -38.04 9.20
N PRO A 658 -24.08 -38.78 10.00
CA PRO A 658 -25.47 -39.06 9.68
C PRO A 658 -26.19 -37.73 9.41
N ARG A 659 -26.67 -37.56 8.17
CA ARG A 659 -27.59 -36.47 7.82
C ARG A 659 -28.94 -36.78 8.45
N ASP A 660 -29.08 -36.39 9.70
CA ASP A 660 -30.37 -36.19 10.34
C ASP A 660 -30.37 -34.82 11.02
N SER A 661 -31.42 -34.05 10.72
CA SER A 661 -31.84 -32.78 11.35
C SER A 661 -31.40 -31.49 10.64
N ALA A 662 -32.22 -31.06 9.69
CA ALA A 662 -32.33 -29.69 9.18
C ALA A 662 -33.03 -28.76 10.19
N ASN A 663 -32.62 -28.74 11.47
CA ASN A 663 -33.15 -27.84 12.48
C ASN A 663 -32.03 -27.34 13.41
N GLY A 664 -31.74 -26.04 13.35
CA GLY A 664 -30.97 -25.31 14.36
C GLY A 664 -29.45 -25.27 14.17
N ARG A 665 -28.96 -24.65 13.08
CA ARG A 665 -27.60 -24.08 13.12
C ARG A 665 -27.68 -22.78 13.92
N SER A 666 -26.87 -22.67 14.97
CA SER A 666 -26.76 -21.47 15.80
C SER A 666 -25.87 -20.45 15.08
N ASP A 667 -26.24 -19.17 15.09
CA ASP A 667 -25.44 -18.04 14.57
C ASP A 667 -23.97 -18.10 15.03
N ALA A 668 -23.74 -18.55 16.27
CA ALA A 668 -22.40 -18.72 16.84
C ALA A 668 -21.54 -19.75 16.09
N HIS A 669 -22.14 -20.77 15.47
CA HIS A 669 -21.45 -21.77 14.66
C HIS A 669 -20.85 -21.14 13.40
N LEU A 670 -21.63 -20.28 12.72
CA LEU A 670 -21.21 -19.59 11.51
C LEU A 670 -20.07 -18.61 11.81
N THR A 671 -20.18 -17.82 12.88
CA THR A 671 -19.11 -16.89 13.28
C THR A 671 -17.79 -17.62 13.60
N LEU A 672 -17.86 -18.78 14.27
CA LEU A 672 -16.67 -19.59 14.55
C LEU A 672 -16.04 -20.19 13.29
N GLU A 673 -16.85 -20.62 12.32
CA GLU A 673 -16.38 -21.16 11.05
C GLU A 673 -15.67 -20.07 10.22
N VAL A 674 -16.20 -18.86 10.22
CA VAL A 674 -15.61 -17.67 9.58
C VAL A 674 -14.27 -17.29 10.22
N LEU A 675 -14.23 -17.20 11.55
CA LEU A 675 -13.00 -16.90 12.29
C LEU A 675 -11.93 -17.96 12.05
N LEU A 676 -12.30 -19.25 11.96
CA LEU A 676 -11.38 -20.33 11.64
C LEU A 676 -10.81 -20.20 10.23
N LEU A 677 -11.63 -19.86 9.23
CA LEU A 677 -11.18 -19.67 7.85
C LEU A 677 -10.23 -18.48 7.73
N LEU A 678 -10.51 -17.36 8.39
CA LEU A 678 -9.60 -16.21 8.46
C LEU A 678 -8.27 -16.58 9.10
N ASN A 679 -8.34 -17.28 10.23
CA ASN A 679 -7.18 -17.75 10.97
C ASN A 679 -6.26 -18.68 10.13
N ASN A 680 -6.82 -19.38 9.15
CA ASN A 680 -6.08 -20.27 8.25
C ASN A 680 -5.45 -19.53 7.05
N LEU A 681 -5.89 -18.30 6.75
CA LEU A 681 -5.35 -17.47 5.67
C LEU A 681 -4.06 -16.74 6.06
N GLY A 682 -3.70 -16.80 7.33
CA GLY A 682 -2.44 -16.25 7.86
C GLY A 682 -2.57 -14.82 8.38
N PRO A 683 -1.55 -14.35 9.12
CA PRO A 683 -1.62 -13.12 9.90
C PRO A 683 -1.72 -11.87 9.04
N GLU A 684 -1.36 -11.91 7.76
CA GLU A 684 -1.48 -10.76 6.84
C GLU A 684 -2.93 -10.52 6.42
N VAL A 685 -3.69 -11.58 6.20
CA VAL A 685 -5.13 -11.50 5.86
C VAL A 685 -5.95 -11.16 7.10
N GLU A 686 -5.60 -11.75 8.24
CA GLU A 686 -6.24 -11.51 9.55
C GLU A 686 -6.08 -10.04 10.02
N ARG A 687 -5.06 -9.31 9.53
CA ARG A 687 -4.86 -7.86 9.78
C ARG A 687 -5.75 -6.97 8.92
N VAL A 688 -6.15 -7.45 7.74
CA VAL A 688 -6.84 -6.66 6.71
C VAL A 688 -8.34 -6.90 6.74
N VAL A 689 -8.76 -8.06 7.25
CA VAL A 689 -10.13 -8.52 7.21
C VAL A 689 -10.74 -8.54 8.61
N ASN A 690 -11.77 -7.73 8.80
CA ASN A 690 -12.55 -7.67 10.02
C ASN A 690 -13.80 -8.56 9.92
N VAL A 691 -14.18 -9.17 11.04
CA VAL A 691 -15.43 -9.93 11.19
C VAL A 691 -16.39 -9.12 12.03
N GLU A 692 -17.58 -8.85 11.52
CA GLU A 692 -18.63 -8.15 12.24
C GLU A 692 -19.93 -8.97 12.25
N ARG A 693 -20.63 -8.94 13.38
CA ARG A 693 -21.92 -9.62 13.51
C ARG A 693 -23.05 -8.69 13.12
N MET A 694 -23.90 -9.16 12.22
CA MET A 694 -25.03 -8.40 11.73
C MET A 694 -26.21 -8.46 12.72
N PRO A 695 -27.07 -7.42 12.79
CA PRO A 695 -28.21 -7.37 13.72
C PRO A 695 -29.28 -8.46 13.51
N ASP A 696 -29.24 -9.14 12.36
CA ASP A 696 -30.12 -10.24 11.97
C ASP A 696 -29.61 -11.62 12.41
N GLY A 697 -28.46 -11.68 13.10
CA GLY A 697 -27.81 -12.93 13.53
C GLY A 697 -26.69 -13.40 12.60
N GLY A 698 -26.55 -12.78 11.42
CA GLY A 698 -25.53 -13.15 10.43
C GLY A 698 -24.10 -12.68 10.75
N THR A 699 -23.14 -13.13 9.96
CA THR A 699 -21.72 -12.74 10.04
C THR A 699 -21.26 -12.08 8.73
N SER A 700 -20.61 -10.92 8.84
CA SER A 700 -20.04 -10.14 7.74
C SER A 700 -18.51 -10.13 7.83
N VAL A 701 -17.85 -10.28 6.68
CA VAL A 701 -16.40 -10.29 6.55
C VAL A 701 -16.00 -9.16 5.62
N ASN A 702 -15.27 -8.17 6.15
CA ASN A 702 -14.97 -6.91 5.45
C ASN A 702 -13.47 -6.67 5.42
N GLY A 703 -12.89 -6.29 4.28
CA GLY A 703 -11.44 -6.03 4.21
C GLY A 703 -10.98 -5.41 2.90
N VAL A 704 -9.85 -4.71 2.92
CA VAL A 704 -9.31 -3.99 1.75
C VAL A 704 -7.88 -4.44 1.46
N PHE A 705 -7.69 -5.14 0.35
CA PHE A 705 -6.41 -5.63 -0.13
C PHE A 705 -5.74 -4.66 -1.10
N GLU A 706 -4.42 -4.72 -1.21
CA GLU A 706 -3.68 -3.88 -2.15
C GLU A 706 -3.96 -4.27 -3.60
N THR A 707 -4.08 -5.58 -3.86
CA THR A 707 -4.23 -6.12 -5.21
C THR A 707 -5.46 -7.01 -5.38
N ARG A 708 -6.01 -7.03 -6.60
CA ARG A 708 -7.19 -7.81 -6.93
C ARG A 708 -6.93 -9.31 -6.79
N ALA A 709 -5.70 -9.75 -7.07
CA ALA A 709 -5.27 -11.12 -6.88
C ALA A 709 -5.37 -11.55 -5.41
N GLN A 710 -4.94 -10.69 -4.46
CA GLN A 710 -5.07 -10.97 -3.02
C GLN A 710 -6.53 -11.03 -2.59
N LYS A 711 -7.36 -10.09 -3.04
CA LYS A 711 -8.81 -10.10 -2.79
C LYS A 711 -9.45 -11.40 -3.30
N GLU A 712 -9.22 -11.78 -4.56
CA GLU A 712 -9.82 -12.96 -5.18
C GLU A 712 -9.36 -14.27 -4.50
N ALA A 713 -8.09 -14.34 -4.09
CA ALA A 713 -7.56 -15.46 -3.31
C ALA A 713 -8.30 -15.61 -1.97
N VAL A 714 -8.50 -14.52 -1.24
CA VAL A 714 -9.22 -14.53 0.05
C VAL A 714 -10.72 -14.79 -0.13
N GLU A 715 -11.36 -14.19 -1.13
CA GLU A 715 -12.77 -14.46 -1.44
C GLU A 715 -13.05 -15.91 -1.80
N SER A 716 -12.11 -16.57 -2.49
CA SER A 716 -12.24 -17.98 -2.87
C SER A 716 -12.35 -18.89 -1.64
N VAL A 717 -11.74 -18.52 -0.52
CA VAL A 717 -11.76 -19.28 0.74
C VAL A 717 -13.10 -19.15 1.46
N PHE A 718 -13.81 -18.03 1.29
CA PHE A 718 -15.15 -17.82 1.84
C PHE A 718 -16.29 -18.29 0.93
N ALA A 719 -15.98 -18.68 -0.31
CA ALA A 719 -16.97 -19.16 -1.28
C ALA A 719 -17.90 -20.28 -0.77
N PRO A 720 -17.44 -21.26 0.05
CA PRO A 720 -18.32 -22.31 0.60
C PRO A 720 -19.38 -21.80 1.58
N LEU A 721 -19.15 -20.67 2.23
CA LEU A 721 -20.07 -20.10 3.22
C LEU A 721 -21.12 -19.16 2.59
N ARG A 722 -20.91 -18.70 1.35
CA ARG A 722 -21.81 -17.79 0.61
C ARG A 722 -23.17 -18.41 0.25
N PHE A 723 -23.38 -19.71 0.47
CA PHE A 723 -24.65 -20.39 0.22
C PHE A 723 -25.72 -20.15 1.31
N ASN A 724 -25.35 -19.59 2.46
CA ASN A 724 -26.28 -19.24 3.53
C ASN A 724 -26.56 -17.72 3.53
N HIS A 725 -27.84 -17.33 3.63
CA HIS A 725 -28.27 -15.92 3.66
C HIS A 725 -27.77 -15.12 4.87
N GLU A 726 -27.19 -15.81 5.86
CA GLU A 726 -26.65 -15.25 7.11
C GLU A 726 -25.15 -14.90 6.99
N PHE A 727 -24.50 -15.08 5.84
CA PHE A 727 -23.08 -14.78 5.65
C PHE A 727 -22.82 -13.81 4.49
N ARG A 728 -22.12 -12.70 4.77
CA ARG A 728 -21.79 -11.65 3.79
C ARG A 728 -20.28 -11.46 3.68
N VAL A 729 -19.76 -11.36 2.46
CA VAL A 729 -18.32 -11.16 2.19
C VAL A 729 -18.16 -9.89 1.35
N ASP A 730 -17.67 -8.83 1.97
CA ASP A 730 -17.44 -7.52 1.36
C ASP A 730 -15.92 -7.22 1.37
N LEU A 731 -15.19 -7.91 0.49
CA LEU A 731 -13.74 -7.73 0.31
C LEU A 731 -13.47 -6.82 -0.91
N HIS A 732 -12.43 -6.00 -0.83
CA HIS A 732 -12.12 -4.98 -1.85
C HIS A 732 -10.64 -4.98 -2.21
N SER A 733 -10.29 -4.40 -3.37
CA SER A 733 -8.90 -4.15 -3.73
C SER A 733 -8.65 -2.70 -4.17
N GLY A 734 -7.46 -2.17 -3.88
CA GLY A 734 -6.98 -0.84 -4.27
C GLY A 734 -6.73 -0.67 -5.77
N ASP A 735 -6.48 -1.75 -6.51
CA ASP A 735 -6.23 -1.74 -7.97
C ASP A 735 -7.50 -2.03 -8.80
N GLU A 736 -8.66 -2.19 -8.16
CA GLU A 736 -9.90 -2.62 -8.79
C GLU A 736 -10.45 -1.53 -9.73
N SER A 737 -10.05 -1.60 -11.00
CA SER A 737 -10.55 -0.73 -12.06
C SER A 737 -12.04 -0.94 -12.30
N ALA A 738 -12.78 0.16 -12.45
CA ALA A 738 -14.12 0.12 -13.05
C ALA A 738 -14.06 -0.64 -14.38
N ALA A 739 -15.09 -1.44 -14.68
CA ALA A 739 -15.17 -2.32 -15.85
C ALA A 739 -14.63 -1.66 -17.16
N PRO A 740 -13.96 -2.43 -18.03
CA PRO A 740 -12.91 -1.90 -18.92
C PRO A 740 -13.41 -1.10 -20.13
N GLY A 741 -12.77 0.04 -20.37
CA GLY A 741 -12.56 0.64 -21.70
C GLY A 741 -11.18 0.24 -22.28
N PRO A 742 -10.88 0.53 -23.56
CA PRO A 742 -9.72 -0.02 -24.27
C PRO A 742 -8.36 0.52 -23.79
N PRO A 743 -7.25 -0.21 -24.03
CA PRO A 743 -6.05 -0.17 -23.19
C PRO A 743 -5.02 0.87 -23.64
N HIS A 744 -4.38 1.54 -22.67
CA HIS A 744 -3.14 2.31 -22.86
C HIS A 744 -2.01 1.77 -21.99
N LYS A 745 -0.83 1.63 -22.63
CA LYS A 745 0.43 1.11 -22.10
C LYS A 745 1.00 1.94 -20.94
N GLU A 746 1.38 1.26 -19.87
CA GLU A 746 2.25 1.78 -18.81
C GLU A 746 3.74 1.65 -19.18
N PRO A 747 4.57 2.66 -18.87
CA PRO A 747 6.01 2.51 -18.73
C PRO A 747 6.44 2.47 -17.26
N VAL A 748 7.39 1.57 -17.00
CA VAL A 748 8.10 1.25 -15.75
C VAL A 748 9.02 2.40 -15.32
N VAL A 749 9.14 2.65 -13.99
CA VAL A 749 10.23 3.47 -13.41
C VAL A 749 10.86 2.76 -12.20
N GLU A 750 12.19 2.64 -12.28
CA GLU A 750 13.13 2.11 -11.28
C GLU A 750 13.23 2.98 -10.02
N SER A 751 13.35 2.31 -8.86
CA SER A 751 13.62 2.92 -7.56
C SER A 751 15.11 3.22 -7.35
N LEU A 752 15.48 4.37 -6.72
CA LEU A 752 16.61 4.39 -5.76
C LEU A 752 16.87 5.59 -4.80
N HIS A 753 16.86 5.25 -3.49
CA HIS A 753 17.67 5.63 -2.30
C HIS A 753 17.69 7.03 -1.63
N ALA A 754 17.69 6.95 -0.29
CA ALA A 754 17.73 8.00 0.74
C ALA A 754 19.08 8.08 1.49
N ILE A 755 19.43 9.28 2.01
CA ILE A 755 20.54 9.60 2.95
C ILE A 755 20.20 10.97 3.61
N SER A 756 20.46 11.36 4.87
CA SER A 756 20.73 10.79 6.20
C SER A 756 20.71 11.99 7.19
N ILE A 757 20.15 11.85 8.40
CA ILE A 757 19.92 12.96 9.36
C ILE A 757 20.96 12.90 10.50
N GLU A 758 21.54 14.05 10.83
CA GLU A 758 22.57 14.21 11.86
C GLU A 758 21.92 14.52 13.23
N ASP A 759 22.14 13.60 14.19
CA ASP A 759 21.67 13.53 15.58
C ASP A 759 20.22 13.04 15.85
N GLN A 760 19.98 11.80 15.42
CA GLN A 760 18.86 10.91 15.71
C GLN A 760 18.98 10.18 17.07
N ARG A 761 18.67 10.81 18.22
CA ARG A 761 18.69 10.09 19.51
C ARG A 761 17.28 9.95 20.11
N ILE A 762 16.95 8.72 20.51
CA ILE A 762 15.68 8.38 21.15
C ILE A 762 15.73 8.73 22.65
N PRO A 763 14.60 8.94 23.33
CA PRO A 763 14.59 9.31 24.74
C PRO A 763 15.26 8.30 25.69
N LEU A 764 15.12 6.99 25.46
CA LEU A 764 15.80 5.92 26.23
C LEU A 764 17.29 5.71 25.85
N ASP A 765 17.86 6.54 24.98
CA ASP A 765 19.21 6.37 24.45
C ASP A 765 20.30 6.45 25.54
N SER A 766 20.11 7.27 26.59
CA SER A 766 21.06 7.34 27.71
C SER A 766 21.09 6.07 28.55
N ASP A 767 19.92 5.49 28.82
CA ASP A 767 19.77 4.33 29.70
C ASP A 767 20.20 3.05 28.98
N LEU A 768 19.80 2.90 27.71
CA LEU A 768 20.26 1.81 26.84
C LEU A 768 21.77 1.86 26.63
N ARG A 769 22.33 3.05 26.35
CA ARG A 769 23.77 3.18 26.16
C ARG A 769 24.54 2.82 27.43
N THR A 770 24.08 3.29 28.59
CA THR A 770 24.72 2.98 29.88
C THR A 770 24.73 1.47 30.16
N SER A 771 23.62 0.78 29.90
CA SER A 771 23.53 -0.68 30.09
C SER A 771 24.31 -1.50 29.06
N LEU A 772 24.34 -1.08 27.80
CA LEU A 772 25.09 -1.78 26.75
C LEU A 772 26.61 -1.61 26.96
N SER A 773 27.05 -0.43 27.39
CA SER A 773 28.44 -0.18 27.76
C SER A 773 28.86 -1.01 28.97
N SER A 774 28.01 -1.15 30.00
CA SER A 774 28.30 -2.01 31.16
C SER A 774 28.30 -3.51 30.82
N SER A 775 27.57 -3.90 29.77
CA SER A 775 27.54 -5.26 29.20
C SER A 775 28.74 -5.57 28.27
N GLY A 776 29.66 -4.62 28.05
CA GLY A 776 30.89 -4.82 27.27
C GLY A 776 30.74 -4.65 25.75
N VAL A 777 29.67 -3.99 25.28
CA VAL A 777 29.48 -3.66 23.86
C VAL A 777 30.42 -2.48 23.48
N PRO A 778 31.22 -2.60 22.41
CA PRO A 778 32.14 -1.54 21.99
C PRO A 778 31.39 -0.31 21.46
N ASP A 779 31.95 0.89 21.71
CA ASP A 779 31.34 2.18 21.34
C ASP A 779 30.97 2.31 19.85
N SER A 780 31.69 1.62 18.96
CA SER A 780 31.39 1.62 17.52
C SER A 780 30.05 0.96 17.17
N ASP A 781 29.58 0.04 18.01
CA ASP A 781 28.42 -0.81 17.73
C ASP A 781 27.18 -0.41 18.54
N LEU A 782 27.34 0.50 19.53
CA LEU A 782 26.28 0.94 20.44
C LEU A 782 25.09 1.55 19.69
N ASN A 783 25.32 2.49 18.78
CA ASN A 783 24.22 3.16 18.07
C ASN A 783 23.41 2.21 17.18
N GLY A 784 24.07 1.25 16.53
CA GLY A 784 23.39 0.20 15.77
C GLY A 784 22.52 -0.66 16.70
N ARG A 785 23.08 -1.09 17.83
CA ARG A 785 22.38 -1.94 18.79
C ARG A 785 21.19 -1.25 19.46
N ILE A 786 21.30 0.05 19.76
CA ILE A 786 20.20 0.86 20.33
C ILE A 786 19.06 0.96 19.32
N ARG A 787 19.37 1.22 18.04
CA ARG A 787 18.36 1.30 16.98
C ARG A 787 17.65 -0.05 16.76
N ASP A 788 18.40 -1.16 16.78
CA ASP A 788 17.83 -2.49 16.66
C ASP A 788 16.87 -2.79 17.82
N ILE A 789 17.29 -2.51 19.07
CA ILE A 789 16.45 -2.68 20.26
C ILE A 789 15.17 -1.84 20.17
N ALA A 790 15.27 -0.57 19.73
CA ALA A 790 14.11 0.30 19.58
C ALA A 790 13.11 -0.24 18.55
N ASN A 791 13.59 -0.59 17.36
CA ASN A 791 12.76 -1.13 16.28
C ASN A 791 12.11 -2.47 16.66
N ASP A 792 12.88 -3.38 17.25
CA ASP A 792 12.38 -4.69 17.66
C ASP A 792 11.34 -4.54 18.78
N SER A 793 11.58 -3.68 19.76
CA SER A 793 10.64 -3.45 20.87
C SER A 793 9.33 -2.82 20.41
N LEU A 794 9.37 -1.83 19.51
CA LEU A 794 8.16 -1.24 18.91
C LEU A 794 7.38 -2.27 18.07
N ARG A 795 8.09 -3.09 17.29
CA ARG A 795 7.45 -4.18 16.54
C ARG A 795 6.78 -5.20 17.47
N TYR A 796 7.49 -5.69 18.48
CA TYR A 796 6.94 -6.71 19.38
C TYR A 796 5.78 -6.16 20.21
N CYS A 797 5.86 -4.90 20.66
CA CYS A 797 4.79 -4.27 21.43
C CYS A 797 3.50 -4.06 20.62
N SER A 798 3.61 -3.60 19.37
CA SER A 798 2.45 -3.45 18.49
C SER A 798 1.79 -4.80 18.14
N LEU A 799 2.60 -5.85 17.92
CA LEU A 799 2.08 -7.22 17.73
C LEU A 799 1.38 -7.74 18.98
N LEU A 800 1.98 -7.52 20.15
CA LEU A 800 1.42 -7.90 21.45
C LEU A 800 0.07 -7.24 21.73
N HIS A 801 -0.04 -5.92 21.50
CA HIS A 801 -1.31 -5.20 21.66
C HIS A 801 -2.38 -5.74 20.71
N ARG A 802 -2.02 -6.04 19.46
CA ARG A 802 -2.97 -6.67 18.51
C ARG A 802 -3.49 -8.01 19.01
N GLU A 803 -2.61 -8.90 19.49
CA GLU A 803 -3.07 -10.20 20.00
C GLU A 803 -3.98 -10.04 21.22
N ALA A 804 -3.71 -9.06 22.12
CA ALA A 804 -4.59 -8.74 23.24
C ALA A 804 -5.97 -8.25 22.78
N TRP A 805 -6.02 -7.43 21.73
CA TRP A 805 -7.26 -6.97 21.14
C TRP A 805 -8.06 -8.11 20.53
N SER A 806 -7.43 -9.02 19.78
CA SER A 806 -8.08 -10.21 19.22
C SER A 806 -8.61 -11.15 20.31
N ILE A 807 -7.83 -11.37 21.38
CA ILE A 807 -8.27 -12.13 22.57
C ILE A 807 -9.51 -11.48 23.19
N HIS A 808 -9.52 -10.14 23.31
CA HIS A 808 -10.67 -9.41 23.83
C HIS A 808 -11.89 -9.50 22.90
N GLN A 809 -11.72 -9.32 21.60
CA GLN A 809 -12.78 -9.37 20.60
C GLN A 809 -13.48 -10.74 20.57
N ILE A 810 -12.71 -11.84 20.51
CA ILE A 810 -13.23 -13.21 20.49
C ILE A 810 -14.04 -13.54 21.75
N VAL A 811 -13.72 -12.92 22.89
CA VAL A 811 -14.37 -13.22 24.18
C VAL A 811 -15.51 -12.24 24.49
N ALA A 812 -15.40 -10.98 24.06
CA ALA A 812 -16.28 -9.90 24.49
C ALA A 812 -17.18 -9.34 23.38
N THR A 813 -16.80 -9.45 22.11
CA THR A 813 -17.54 -8.80 21.01
C THR A 813 -18.26 -9.82 20.14
N ASP A 814 -17.58 -10.93 19.81
CA ASP A 814 -18.10 -11.88 18.81
C ASP A 814 -19.21 -12.79 19.36
N PHE A 815 -19.22 -13.02 20.68
CA PHE A 815 -20.20 -13.90 21.34
C PHE A 815 -20.80 -13.28 22.60
N THR A 816 -22.11 -13.46 22.78
CA THR A 816 -22.79 -13.10 24.02
C THR A 816 -22.53 -14.13 25.12
N THR A 817 -22.70 -13.74 26.39
CA THR A 817 -22.58 -14.68 27.53
C THR A 817 -23.57 -15.84 27.45
N GLY A 818 -24.77 -15.60 26.90
CA GLY A 818 -25.77 -16.66 26.69
C GLY A 818 -25.31 -17.67 25.65
N GLU A 819 -24.72 -17.22 24.55
CA GLU A 819 -24.24 -18.07 23.47
C GLU A 819 -23.04 -18.91 23.87
N LEU A 820 -22.06 -18.32 24.56
CA LEU A 820 -20.92 -19.06 25.10
C LEU A 820 -21.37 -20.19 26.04
N THR A 821 -22.44 -19.98 26.82
CA THR A 821 -23.02 -21.02 27.67
C THR A 821 -23.81 -22.07 26.90
N SER A 822 -24.45 -21.71 25.77
CA SER A 822 -25.26 -22.61 24.95
C SER A 822 -24.50 -23.29 23.80
N MET A 823 -23.23 -22.94 23.58
CA MET A 823 -22.37 -23.54 22.53
C MET A 823 -22.30 -25.06 22.69
N GLN A 824 -22.44 -25.75 21.56
CA GLN A 824 -22.25 -27.20 21.52
C GLN A 824 -20.80 -27.56 21.87
N PRO A 825 -20.54 -28.79 22.36
CA PRO A 825 -19.20 -29.18 22.78
C PRO A 825 -18.13 -28.97 21.69
N ASP A 826 -18.47 -29.22 20.42
CA ASP A 826 -17.53 -29.10 19.31
C ASP A 826 -17.26 -27.64 18.90
N GLU A 827 -18.28 -26.78 18.95
CA GLU A 827 -18.17 -25.32 18.80
C GLU A 827 -17.30 -24.71 19.91
N ARG A 828 -17.51 -25.16 21.15
CA ARG A 828 -16.72 -24.72 22.30
C ARG A 828 -15.25 -25.09 22.16
N MET A 829 -14.93 -26.25 21.58
CA MET A 829 -13.54 -26.63 21.32
C MET A 829 -12.91 -25.78 20.21
N LEU A 830 -13.68 -25.46 19.18
CA LEU A 830 -13.22 -24.59 18.11
C LEU A 830 -12.90 -23.19 18.65
N TRP A 831 -13.81 -22.64 19.45
CA TRP A 831 -13.63 -21.37 20.16
C TRP A 831 -12.41 -21.38 21.09
N LEU A 832 -12.24 -22.43 21.92
CA LEU A 832 -11.07 -22.57 22.80
C LEU A 832 -9.75 -22.74 22.03
N THR A 833 -9.79 -23.36 20.85
CA THR A 833 -8.60 -23.54 20.00
C THR A 833 -8.17 -22.22 19.37
N LEU A 834 -9.14 -21.44 18.87
CA LEU A 834 -8.91 -20.10 18.35
C LEU A 834 -8.35 -19.17 19.44
N LEU A 835 -9.02 -19.12 20.59
CA LEU A 835 -8.58 -18.32 21.73
C LEU A 835 -7.18 -18.73 22.20
N GLY A 836 -6.92 -20.04 22.34
CA GLY A 836 -5.61 -20.56 22.74
C GLY A 836 -4.49 -20.24 21.74
N LYS A 837 -4.78 -20.07 20.45
CA LYS A 837 -3.77 -19.64 19.46
C LYS A 837 -3.32 -18.21 19.75
N HIS A 838 -4.26 -17.26 19.89
CA HIS A 838 -3.93 -15.86 20.14
C HIS A 838 -3.24 -15.66 21.49
N ILE A 839 -3.60 -16.43 22.52
CA ILE A 839 -2.90 -16.37 23.82
C ILE A 839 -1.45 -16.85 23.72
N ARG A 840 -1.17 -17.91 22.95
CA ARG A 840 0.22 -18.34 22.71
C ARG A 840 1.01 -17.35 21.88
N ALA A 841 0.37 -16.74 20.86
CA ALA A 841 1.00 -15.68 20.07
C ALA A 841 1.33 -14.48 20.97
N PHE A 842 0.38 -14.04 21.79
CA PHE A 842 0.59 -13.00 22.81
C PHE A 842 1.77 -13.33 23.74
N SER A 843 1.83 -14.57 24.26
CA SER A 843 2.92 -15.06 25.11
C SER A 843 4.28 -15.00 24.43
N GLN A 844 4.34 -15.41 23.15
CA GLN A 844 5.56 -15.38 22.34
C GLN A 844 6.05 -13.95 22.09
N GLU A 845 5.15 -13.03 21.76
CA GLU A 845 5.50 -11.62 21.56
C GLU A 845 5.90 -10.95 22.87
N LEU A 846 5.25 -11.28 23.99
CA LEU A 846 5.62 -10.77 25.33
C LEU A 846 7.02 -11.22 25.73
N SER A 847 7.35 -12.48 25.51
CA SER A 847 8.69 -13.03 25.75
C SER A 847 9.75 -12.39 24.85
N SER A 848 9.41 -12.12 23.59
CA SER A 848 10.29 -11.44 22.63
C SER A 848 10.55 -9.99 23.04
N LEU A 849 9.50 -9.27 23.45
CA LEU A 849 9.58 -7.90 23.97
C LEU A 849 10.43 -7.83 25.25
N ASP A 850 10.21 -8.75 26.18
CA ASP A 850 11.01 -8.89 27.40
C ASP A 850 12.49 -9.10 27.09
N SER A 851 12.79 -9.98 26.13
CA SER A 851 14.17 -10.25 25.73
C SER A 851 14.85 -9.03 25.07
N SER A 852 14.08 -8.23 24.34
CA SER A 852 14.54 -7.00 23.69
C SER A 852 14.81 -5.89 24.70
N LEU A 853 13.92 -5.70 25.68
CA LEU A 853 14.03 -4.68 26.73
C LEU A 853 14.90 -5.10 27.92
N ALA A 854 15.31 -6.37 28.01
CA ALA A 854 16.16 -6.89 29.07
C ALA A 854 17.41 -6.03 29.41
N PRO A 855 18.10 -5.37 28.46
CA PRO A 855 19.17 -4.45 28.78
C PRO A 855 18.75 -3.32 29.72
N LEU A 856 17.54 -2.79 29.64
CA LEU A 856 17.08 -1.68 30.50
C LEU A 856 16.97 -2.05 31.99
N PHE A 857 16.68 -3.32 32.31
CA PHE A 857 16.29 -3.75 33.66
C PHE A 857 17.41 -4.51 34.42
N LYS A 858 18.60 -4.65 33.84
CA LYS A 858 19.71 -5.47 34.40
C LYS A 858 20.23 -5.02 35.78
N ASP A 859 20.26 -3.72 36.06
CA ASP A 859 20.74 -3.20 37.35
C ASP A 859 19.66 -3.27 38.46
N GLN A 860 18.39 -3.45 38.09
CA GLN A 860 17.24 -3.47 39.02
C GLN A 860 16.83 -4.89 39.44
N SER A 861 17.05 -5.90 38.58
CA SER A 861 16.87 -7.33 38.92
C SER A 861 17.74 -7.79 40.11
N ALA A 862 18.79 -7.03 40.46
CA ALA A 862 19.60 -7.27 41.66
C ALA A 862 19.04 -6.60 42.95
N ARG A 863 18.01 -5.74 42.85
CA ARG A 863 17.46 -4.96 43.97
C ARG A 863 16.01 -5.25 44.33
N SER A 864 15.20 -5.84 43.44
CA SER A 864 13.85 -6.27 43.82
C SER A 864 13.86 -7.65 44.48
N PRO A 865 13.46 -7.80 45.76
CA PRO A 865 13.13 -9.12 46.29
C PRO A 865 12.00 -9.67 45.43
N ALA A 866 12.12 -10.92 45.01
CA ALA A 866 11.07 -11.65 44.31
C ALA A 866 9.73 -11.45 45.05
N SER A 867 8.90 -10.53 44.55
CA SER A 867 7.56 -10.36 45.06
C SER A 867 6.85 -11.64 44.67
N GLU A 868 6.50 -12.46 45.66
CA GLU A 868 5.64 -13.62 45.49
C GLU A 868 4.46 -13.17 44.61
N LEU A 869 4.32 -13.75 43.41
CA LEU A 869 3.23 -13.43 42.51
C LEU A 869 1.92 -13.51 43.32
N PRO A 870 1.10 -12.44 43.37
CA PRO A 870 -0.23 -12.53 43.92
C PRO A 870 -0.93 -13.67 43.18
N THR A 871 -1.38 -14.68 43.93
CA THR A 871 -2.23 -15.75 43.39
C THR A 871 -3.61 -15.16 43.16
N ASP A 872 -3.72 -14.42 42.07
CA ASP A 872 -4.94 -13.76 41.63
C ASP A 872 -6.02 -14.84 41.43
N PRO A 873 -7.29 -14.57 41.83
CA PRO A 873 -8.31 -15.62 41.87
C PRO A 873 -8.51 -16.22 40.48
N ALA A 874 -8.52 -17.56 40.42
CA ALA A 874 -8.75 -18.30 39.18
C ALA A 874 -10.02 -17.80 38.49
N ILE A 875 -9.97 -17.60 37.16
CA ILE A 875 -11.15 -17.25 36.36
C ILE A 875 -12.15 -18.40 36.48
N GLN A 876 -13.35 -18.10 36.98
CA GLN A 876 -14.41 -19.08 37.25
C GLN A 876 -15.64 -18.88 36.37
N THR A 877 -15.92 -17.64 35.96
CA THR A 877 -17.09 -17.31 35.13
C THR A 877 -16.69 -16.68 33.79
N VAL A 878 -17.60 -16.71 32.81
CA VAL A 878 -17.43 -16.01 31.52
C VAL A 878 -17.34 -14.49 31.73
N ALA A 879 -17.99 -13.96 32.77
CA ALA A 879 -17.87 -12.54 33.13
C ALA A 879 -16.45 -12.22 33.64
N ASP A 880 -15.87 -13.08 34.48
CA ASP A 880 -14.48 -12.93 34.93
C ASP A 880 -13.50 -13.02 33.76
N LEU A 881 -13.78 -13.88 32.77
CA LEU A 881 -12.97 -14.02 31.57
C LEU A 881 -12.99 -12.73 30.73
N ARG A 882 -14.18 -12.11 30.54
CA ARG A 882 -14.30 -10.83 29.82
C ARG A 882 -13.56 -9.69 30.51
N VAL A 883 -13.63 -9.63 31.84
CA VAL A 883 -12.88 -8.63 32.61
C VAL A 883 -11.37 -8.88 32.48
N ALA A 884 -10.93 -10.14 32.55
CA ALA A 884 -9.51 -10.47 32.40
C ALA A 884 -8.96 -10.09 31.01
N THR A 885 -9.69 -10.38 29.92
CA THR A 885 -9.24 -10.00 28.57
C THR A 885 -9.32 -8.50 28.32
N GLN A 886 -10.28 -7.80 28.91
CA GLN A 886 -10.34 -6.34 28.85
C GLN A 886 -9.14 -5.68 29.54
N THR A 887 -8.77 -6.16 30.74
CA THR A 887 -7.60 -5.64 31.45
C THR A 887 -6.30 -5.94 30.70
N LEU A 888 -6.16 -7.13 30.10
CA LEU A 888 -5.03 -7.48 29.24
C LEU A 888 -4.88 -6.51 28.08
N ASN A 889 -5.99 -6.17 27.40
CA ASN A 889 -5.99 -5.23 26.29
C ASN A 889 -5.60 -3.81 26.72
N LEU A 890 -6.18 -3.30 27.81
CA LEU A 890 -5.89 -1.96 28.32
C LEU A 890 -4.42 -1.80 28.76
N ASN A 891 -3.88 -2.81 29.45
CA ASN A 891 -2.48 -2.78 29.89
C ASN A 891 -1.52 -2.89 28.69
N SER A 892 -1.88 -3.65 27.66
CA SER A 892 -1.10 -3.76 26.42
C SER A 892 -1.11 -2.45 25.63
N GLU A 893 -2.26 -1.78 25.53
CA GLU A 893 -2.38 -0.45 24.92
C GLU A 893 -1.55 0.61 25.69
N GLN A 894 -1.59 0.56 27.02
CA GLN A 894 -0.81 1.48 27.86
C GLN A 894 0.69 1.27 27.68
N LEU A 895 1.16 0.02 27.58
CA LEU A 895 2.55 -0.31 27.32
C LEU A 895 3.01 0.17 25.92
N ASP A 896 2.17 -0.02 24.90
CA ASP A 896 2.43 0.41 23.52
C ASP A 896 2.59 1.93 23.40
N ARG A 897 1.71 2.69 24.07
CA ARG A 897 1.82 4.16 24.12
C ARG A 897 3.12 4.60 24.80
N LEU A 898 3.51 3.98 25.91
CA LEU A 898 4.73 4.34 26.64
C LEU A 898 5.99 4.04 25.82
N LEU A 899 6.09 2.83 25.24
CA LEU A 899 7.25 2.45 24.43
C LEU A 899 7.35 3.26 23.14
N THR A 900 6.24 3.61 22.51
CA THR A 900 6.22 4.49 21.33
C THR A 900 6.80 5.86 21.67
N VAL A 901 6.41 6.45 22.80
CA VAL A 901 6.97 7.74 23.24
C VAL A 901 8.46 7.63 23.57
N ASP A 902 8.88 6.55 24.23
CA ASP A 902 10.22 6.43 24.79
C ASP A 902 11.28 5.90 23.80
N LEU A 903 10.86 5.25 22.71
CA LEU A 903 11.74 4.63 21.70
C LEU A 903 11.67 5.28 20.30
N THR A 904 10.85 6.31 20.09
CA THR A 904 10.82 7.08 18.83
C THR A 904 11.57 8.41 18.97
N LEU A 905 11.96 9.04 17.85
CA LEU A 905 12.75 10.27 17.86
C LEU A 905 11.91 11.43 18.41
N SER A 906 12.31 11.99 19.56
CA SER A 906 11.71 13.19 20.15
C SER A 906 12.58 14.43 19.91
N PRO A 907 11.99 15.60 19.64
CA PRO A 907 12.71 16.87 19.63
C PRO A 907 13.26 17.20 21.02
N SER A 908 14.41 17.89 21.07
CA SER A 908 15.30 18.06 22.23
C SER A 908 14.72 18.88 23.41
N SER A 909 13.42 19.18 23.43
CA SER A 909 12.79 20.18 24.28
C SER A 909 11.77 19.63 25.30
N LEU A 910 11.48 18.34 25.32
CA LEU A 910 10.58 17.75 26.32
C LEU A 910 11.34 17.31 27.58
N PRO A 911 10.89 17.67 28.79
CA PRO A 911 11.46 17.13 30.02
C PRO A 911 11.19 15.63 30.09
N ALA A 912 12.27 14.85 30.17
CA ALA A 912 12.26 13.40 30.34
C ALA A 912 11.52 13.00 31.61
N ASN A 913 10.26 12.62 31.48
CA ASN A 913 9.51 11.92 32.53
C ASN A 913 9.33 10.45 32.11
N HIS A 914 10.40 9.84 31.59
CA HIS A 914 10.46 8.43 31.26
C HIS A 914 10.55 7.65 32.58
N ASN A 915 9.60 6.74 32.80
CA ASN A 915 9.53 5.95 34.02
C ASN A 915 9.74 4.47 33.67
N PRO A 916 11.01 4.01 33.58
CA PRO A 916 11.30 2.60 33.28
C PRO A 916 10.64 1.65 34.29
N ASP A 917 10.41 2.09 35.53
CA ASP A 917 9.74 1.29 36.56
C ASP A 917 8.26 1.02 36.20
N LEU A 918 7.60 1.96 35.51
CA LEU A 918 6.23 1.77 35.03
C LEU A 918 6.17 0.76 33.87
N ILE A 919 7.17 0.76 32.98
CA ILE A 919 7.30 -0.22 31.89
C ILE A 919 7.52 -1.62 32.49
N GLU A 920 8.41 -1.74 33.47
CA GLU A 920 8.67 -3.01 34.17
C GLU A 920 7.42 -3.53 34.91
N GLN A 921 6.68 -2.63 35.57
CA GLN A 921 5.44 -2.98 36.24
C GLN A 921 4.37 -3.48 35.26
N LEU A 922 4.16 -2.79 34.13
CA LEU A 922 3.20 -3.21 33.12
C LEU A 922 3.57 -4.56 32.49
N LEU A 923 4.85 -4.80 32.21
CA LEU A 923 5.32 -6.11 31.73
C LEU A 923 5.05 -7.21 32.76
N ALA A 924 5.28 -6.94 34.05
CA ALA A 924 4.97 -7.89 35.12
C ALA A 924 3.46 -8.18 35.22
N ASP A 925 2.61 -7.14 35.15
CA ASP A 925 1.15 -7.29 35.19
C ASP A 925 0.63 -8.10 33.98
N LEU A 926 1.17 -7.85 32.79
CA LEU A 926 0.82 -8.61 31.58
C LEU A 926 1.21 -10.09 31.68
N ARG A 927 2.36 -10.44 32.29
CA ARG A 927 2.74 -11.83 32.54
C ARG A 927 1.77 -12.55 33.48
N VAL A 928 1.34 -11.86 34.55
CA VAL A 928 0.35 -12.42 35.50
C VAL A 928 -0.98 -12.67 34.79
N GLN A 929 -1.42 -11.73 33.96
CA GLN A 929 -2.68 -11.81 33.23
C GLN A 929 -2.66 -12.90 32.15
N GLU A 930 -1.57 -12.99 31.37
CA GLU A 930 -1.36 -14.04 30.37
C GLU A 930 -1.37 -15.43 31.00
N SER A 931 -0.58 -15.65 32.06
CA SER A 931 -0.49 -16.94 32.74
C SER A 931 -1.84 -17.37 33.34
N ARG A 932 -2.61 -16.40 33.85
CA ARG A 932 -3.97 -16.63 34.37
C ARG A 932 -4.95 -17.04 33.27
N LEU A 933 -4.83 -16.47 32.07
CA LEU A 933 -5.67 -16.85 30.94
C LEU A 933 -5.26 -18.19 30.34
N ASP A 934 -3.97 -18.44 30.15
CA ASP A 934 -3.45 -19.70 29.59
C ASP A 934 -3.81 -20.89 30.49
N SER A 935 -3.57 -20.79 31.80
CA SER A 935 -3.99 -21.80 32.79
C SER A 935 -5.50 -22.02 32.85
N THR A 936 -6.31 -21.02 32.45
CA THR A 936 -7.77 -21.18 32.35
C THR A 936 -8.15 -21.95 31.10
N ILE A 937 -7.50 -21.67 29.96
CA ILE A 937 -7.72 -22.43 28.71
C ILE A 937 -7.25 -23.88 28.86
N GLU A 938 -6.07 -24.12 29.42
CA GLU A 938 -5.56 -25.47 29.67
C GLU A 938 -6.51 -26.27 30.56
N ARG A 939 -7.05 -25.66 31.63
CA ARG A 939 -8.09 -26.30 32.47
C ARG A 939 -9.33 -26.64 31.65
N LEU A 940 -9.85 -25.72 30.86
CA LEU A 940 -11.05 -25.93 30.04
C LEU A 940 -10.85 -27.00 28.95
N GLN A 941 -9.65 -27.08 28.37
CA GLN A 941 -9.27 -28.12 27.41
C GLN A 941 -9.08 -29.50 28.08
N ALA A 942 -8.52 -29.54 29.30
CA ALA A 942 -8.29 -30.77 30.06
C ALA A 942 -9.57 -31.37 30.68
N PHE A 943 -10.53 -30.55 31.12
CA PHE A 943 -11.78 -31.01 31.75
C PHE A 943 -12.64 -31.92 30.83
N ARG A 944 -12.53 -31.78 29.50
CA ARG A 944 -13.22 -32.65 28.54
C ARG A 944 -12.53 -33.99 28.31
N GLN A 945 -11.20 -34.09 28.43
CA GLN A 945 -10.50 -35.38 28.39
C GLN A 945 -10.88 -36.27 29.59
N ALA A 946 -11.30 -35.67 30.70
CA ALA A 946 -11.77 -36.36 31.91
C ALA A 946 -13.29 -36.66 31.91
N GLY A 947 -14.05 -36.27 30.89
CA GLY A 947 -15.44 -36.70 30.69
C GLY A 947 -16.43 -36.26 31.77
N ARG A 948 -16.32 -35.05 32.33
CA ARG A 948 -17.37 -34.49 33.21
C ARG A 948 -17.88 -33.15 32.69
N THR A 949 -19.20 -33.09 32.54
CA THR A 949 -20.00 -31.94 32.09
C THR A 949 -20.49 -31.15 33.30
N GLU A 950 -19.72 -30.18 33.79
CA GLU A 950 -20.25 -29.02 34.54
C GLU A 950 -19.53 -27.76 34.09
#